data_AF-A0A093UZV7-F1
#
_entry.id   AF-A0A093UZV7-F1
#
_cell.length_a   1.000
_cell.length_b   1.000
_cell.length_c   1.000
_cell.angle_alpha   90.00
_cell.angle_beta   90.00
_cell.angle_gamma   90.00
#
_symmetry.space_group_name_H-M   'P 1'
#
loop_
_entity.id
_entity.type
_entity.pdbx_description
1 polymer ?
#
loop_
_entity_poly.entity_id
_entity_poly.type
_entity_poly.pdbx_seq_one_letter_code
_entity_poly.pdbx_strand_id
1 'polypeptide(L)'
;MSEYISQVCMECIQVLSTVPPSVFLVSLAACVLGVIALVYIILFAVAFRPRTPFPEEKTYRTLSEDGTPTRPQQLPCWQDSWERERQNTPSKRAVLDIEKPELFMSVVVPAYNEEDRLIGMLKETVDYLEHAYGTLADQVSNEQEKGKKSKNGSVRQRRTGNGHVSDDDASKGWEILLVSDGSTDRTEEVAFEFSRDHQLSLHPRAHTGPWSSEKPEGVHIPPGSIRIVTLTRNRGKGGAVTHGMRHVRGKYVVFADADGASKFSDLGKLVSAARKVEDSEGRAVAVGSRAHMVGSEAVVKRSKLRNFLMHSFHLILWLLTPPATAQVKDTQCGFKLFSRPSLPYIIPYMHSEGWIFDVEMLMLAEFAKIPVAEVPVGWREVKGSKLNVVWDSIEQQTCKTLNVPKVVPLTCHGHSRPVPHISFSSIVEEDQYYLISACKDNNPMLRDGVTGDWIGTFLGHKGAVWQARLSADANIAATAAADFSAKVWDTHTGECLHTLQHNHIVRAVAFPIQTNPQVLATGGMEKKLRIFDLTRSGDSASHDGSSPTINNNDSNSTGAVTSYEIGPGVHGGTIKSIVWNIDYNILTTAAEDRKIRWWDLRSRHPVVEYSVEGTIGSCELNVLATRPNESGILSVAAGKSVYLFDGAMPGRLLKKVDFRYEVASVAVNNETGRFVTGGAGEDTWARVYDLHTDEELEVQKGHHGPIWSVSYSPDGKLYGTGSEDGTIKLWKACREPYGLWR
;
A
#
# COMPACT_ATOMS: atom_id res chain seq x y z
N MET A 1 29.19 -9.52 -47.40
CA MET A 1 29.17 -8.56 -46.27
C MET A 1 30.55 -7.93 -46.04
N SER A 2 31.61 -8.73 -45.88
CA SER A 2 33.01 -8.23 -45.76
C SER A 2 33.48 -7.39 -46.95
N GLU A 3 33.26 -7.84 -48.19
CA GLU A 3 33.67 -7.10 -49.39
C GLU A 3 32.90 -5.79 -49.57
N TYR A 4 31.61 -5.80 -49.24
CA TYR A 4 30.77 -4.61 -49.29
C TYR A 4 31.25 -3.53 -48.30
N ILE A 5 31.62 -3.93 -47.07
CA ILE A 5 32.20 -3.00 -46.08
C ILE A 5 33.55 -2.45 -46.57
N SER A 6 34.40 -3.30 -47.15
CA SER A 6 35.70 -2.88 -47.68
C SER A 6 35.58 -1.85 -48.81
N GLN A 7 34.60 -2.04 -49.70
CA GLN A 7 34.35 -1.14 -50.82
C GLN A 7 33.85 0.23 -50.33
N VAL A 8 32.91 0.24 -49.39
CA VAL A 8 32.43 1.47 -48.74
C VAL A 8 33.58 2.21 -48.04
N CYS A 9 34.46 1.51 -47.32
CA CYS A 9 35.61 2.14 -46.67
C CYS A 9 36.59 2.79 -47.66
N MET A 10 36.86 2.13 -48.79
CA MET A 10 37.74 2.68 -49.84
C MET A 10 37.14 3.92 -50.50
N GLU A 11 35.84 3.91 -50.77
CA GLU A 11 35.11 5.06 -51.28
C GLU A 11 35.15 6.23 -50.28
N CYS A 12 34.97 5.97 -48.97
CA CYS A 12 35.09 7.00 -47.94
C CYS A 12 36.50 7.63 -47.88
N ILE A 13 37.56 6.82 -47.97
CA ILE A 13 38.95 7.29 -47.95
C ILE A 13 39.25 8.18 -49.16
N GLN A 14 38.78 7.78 -50.34
CA GLN A 14 38.98 8.55 -51.57
C GLN A 14 38.24 9.89 -51.51
N VAL A 15 37.01 9.92 -50.99
CA VAL A 15 36.26 11.16 -50.75
C VAL A 15 36.99 12.04 -49.73
N LEU A 16 37.46 11.48 -48.60
CA LEU A 16 38.22 12.24 -47.59
C LEU A 16 39.52 12.85 -48.15
N SER A 17 40.20 12.17 -49.07
CA SER A 17 41.44 12.66 -49.68
C SER A 17 41.28 13.85 -50.64
N THR A 18 40.04 14.09 -51.12
CA THR A 18 39.73 15.14 -52.10
C THR A 18 39.16 16.42 -51.48
N VAL A 19 38.82 16.40 -50.19
CA VAL A 19 38.22 17.54 -49.49
C VAL A 19 39.31 18.50 -48.97
N PRO A 20 39.22 19.81 -49.26
CA PRO A 20 40.16 20.80 -48.72
C PRO A 20 40.14 20.86 -47.17
N PRO A 21 41.30 21.04 -46.50
CA PRO A 21 41.37 21.10 -45.03
C PRO A 21 40.49 22.18 -44.39
N SER A 22 40.24 23.30 -45.09
CA SER A 22 39.35 24.37 -44.62
C SER A 22 37.90 23.92 -44.50
N VAL A 23 37.41 23.09 -45.43
CA VAL A 23 36.06 22.52 -45.42
C VAL A 23 35.92 21.53 -44.26
N PHE A 24 36.97 20.76 -43.98
CA PHE A 24 37.00 19.85 -42.83
C PHE A 24 36.93 20.60 -41.49
N LEU A 25 37.70 21.67 -41.32
CA LEU A 25 37.69 22.49 -40.10
C LEU A 25 36.34 23.19 -39.87
N VAL A 26 35.73 23.73 -40.93
CA VAL A 26 34.39 24.34 -40.84
C VAL A 26 33.33 23.30 -40.48
N SER A 27 33.39 22.11 -41.09
CA SER A 27 32.46 21.01 -40.79
C SER A 27 32.63 20.52 -39.35
N LEU A 28 33.87 20.38 -38.86
CA LEU A 28 34.14 20.00 -37.47
C LEU A 28 33.61 21.04 -36.48
N ALA A 29 33.85 22.34 -36.74
CA ALA A 29 33.33 23.41 -35.90
C ALA A 29 31.79 23.44 -35.88
N ALA A 30 31.15 23.24 -37.03
CA ALA A 30 29.70 23.14 -37.14
C ALA A 30 29.15 21.91 -36.39
N CYS A 31 29.82 20.75 -36.46
CA CYS A 31 29.46 19.57 -35.69
C CYS A 31 29.58 19.81 -34.18
N VAL A 32 30.66 20.43 -33.70
CA VAL A 32 30.85 20.75 -32.28
C VAL A 32 29.76 21.70 -31.78
N LEU A 33 29.46 22.78 -32.53
CA LEU A 33 28.37 23.70 -32.21
C LEU A 33 27.01 22.99 -32.24
N GLY A 34 26.79 22.10 -33.22
CA GLY A 34 25.60 21.27 -33.32
C GLY A 34 25.43 20.35 -32.11
N VAL A 35 26.50 19.71 -31.63
CA VAL A 35 26.49 18.87 -30.42
C VAL A 35 26.22 19.73 -29.18
N ILE A 36 26.85 20.90 -29.03
CA ILE A 36 26.59 21.80 -27.90
C ILE A 36 25.13 22.25 -27.89
N ALA A 37 24.60 22.65 -29.06
CA ALA A 37 23.20 23.03 -29.21
C ALA A 37 22.26 21.86 -28.91
N LEU A 38 22.57 20.66 -29.39
CA LEU A 38 21.81 19.45 -29.11
C LEU A 38 21.80 19.11 -27.62
N VAL A 39 22.97 19.14 -26.96
CA VAL A 39 23.09 18.93 -25.51
C VAL A 39 22.28 19.97 -24.76
N TYR A 40 22.35 21.25 -25.14
CA TYR A 40 21.56 22.31 -24.52
C TYR A 40 20.05 22.11 -24.73
N ILE A 41 19.61 21.73 -25.93
CA ILE A 41 18.20 21.44 -26.22
C ILE A 41 17.73 20.22 -25.43
N ILE A 42 18.53 19.15 -25.36
CA ILE A 42 18.22 17.96 -24.55
C ILE A 42 18.13 18.35 -23.08
N LEU A 43 19.09 19.11 -22.56
CA LEU A 43 19.05 19.59 -21.18
C LEU A 43 17.82 20.45 -20.94
N PHE A 44 17.45 21.36 -21.86
CA PHE A 44 16.25 22.18 -21.71
C PHE A 44 14.95 21.38 -21.78
N ALA A 45 14.90 20.34 -22.63
CA ALA A 45 13.74 19.47 -22.77
C ALA A 45 13.58 18.50 -21.60
N VAL A 46 14.69 18.05 -21.00
CA VAL A 46 14.71 17.09 -19.89
C VAL A 46 14.71 17.79 -18.52
N ALA A 47 15.22 19.02 -18.43
CA ALA A 47 15.24 19.77 -17.18
C ALA A 47 13.82 20.08 -16.73
N PHE A 48 13.45 19.46 -15.62
CA PHE A 48 12.16 19.64 -14.98
C PHE A 48 12.02 21.08 -14.49
N ARG A 49 10.94 21.75 -14.89
CA ARG A 49 10.55 23.06 -14.36
C ARG A 49 9.37 22.87 -13.41
N PRO A 50 9.53 23.18 -12.11
CA PRO A 50 8.43 23.11 -11.16
C PRO A 50 7.24 23.95 -11.62
N ARG A 51 6.03 23.42 -11.41
CA ARG A 51 4.80 24.17 -11.68
C ARG A 51 4.68 25.38 -10.75
N THR A 52 3.95 26.40 -11.16
CA THR A 52 3.55 27.45 -10.23
C THR A 52 2.51 26.91 -9.22
N PRO A 53 2.50 27.38 -7.97
CA PRO A 53 1.43 27.05 -7.02
C PRO A 53 0.07 27.56 -7.52
N PHE A 54 -0.99 26.80 -7.28
CA PHE A 54 -2.36 27.25 -7.56
C PHE A 54 -2.81 28.30 -6.54
N PRO A 55 -3.78 29.18 -6.86
CA PRO A 55 -4.30 30.17 -5.92
C PRO A 55 -4.81 29.56 -4.61
N GLU A 56 -5.43 28.38 -4.67
CA GLU A 56 -5.97 27.66 -3.51
C GLU A 56 -4.85 27.18 -2.57
N GLU A 57 -3.69 26.83 -3.14
CA GLU A 57 -2.49 26.39 -2.40
C GLU A 57 -1.78 27.54 -1.70
N LYS A 58 -2.15 28.81 -1.98
CA LYS A 58 -1.66 30.00 -1.26
C LYS A 58 -2.53 30.36 -0.05
N THR A 59 -3.22 29.36 0.50
CA THR A 59 -4.06 29.52 1.70
C THR A 59 -3.68 28.51 2.77
N TYR A 60 -3.97 28.83 4.02
CA TYR A 60 -3.78 27.93 5.14
C TYR A 60 -4.99 27.93 6.07
N ARG A 61 -5.08 26.88 6.88
CA ARG A 61 -6.07 26.75 7.95
C ARG A 61 -5.36 26.48 9.27
N THR A 62 -5.96 26.92 10.36
CA THR A 62 -5.49 26.64 11.73
C THR A 62 -6.72 26.44 12.62
N LEU A 63 -6.54 26.25 13.93
CA LEU A 63 -7.64 26.24 14.88
C LEU A 63 -7.89 27.63 15.45
N SER A 64 -9.16 28.04 15.51
CA SER A 64 -9.57 29.20 16.30
C SER A 64 -9.55 28.89 17.80
N GLU A 65 -9.73 29.93 18.62
CA GLU A 65 -9.74 29.84 20.09
C GLU A 65 -10.82 28.89 20.63
N ASP A 66 -11.89 28.67 19.87
CA ASP A 66 -12.98 27.72 20.18
C ASP A 66 -12.69 26.27 19.75
N GLY A 67 -11.52 26.01 19.15
CA GLY A 67 -11.10 24.70 18.66
C GLY A 67 -11.74 24.26 17.36
N THR A 68 -12.41 25.16 16.62
CA THR A 68 -12.91 24.86 15.28
C THR A 68 -11.85 25.20 14.21
N PRO A 69 -11.75 24.43 13.10
CA PRO A 69 -10.87 24.79 12.00
C PRO A 69 -11.32 26.11 11.35
N THR A 70 -10.41 27.06 11.22
CA THR A 70 -10.70 28.34 10.57
C THR A 70 -11.06 28.15 9.10
N ARG A 71 -11.78 29.13 8.54
CA ARG A 71 -11.86 29.28 7.09
C ARG A 71 -10.45 29.46 6.49
N PRO A 72 -10.23 29.07 5.23
CA PRO A 72 -8.95 29.30 4.56
C PRO A 72 -8.55 30.78 4.63
N GLN A 73 -7.35 31.04 5.15
CA GLN A 73 -6.76 32.36 5.27
C GLN A 73 -5.61 32.50 4.27
N GLN A 74 -5.35 33.73 3.81
CA GLN A 74 -4.23 34.01 2.92
C GLN A 74 -2.91 33.61 3.59
N LEU A 75 -2.09 32.81 2.91
CA LEU A 75 -0.77 32.41 3.40
C LEU A 75 0.28 33.44 2.94
N PRO A 76 0.89 34.23 3.86
CA PRO A 76 1.90 35.21 3.48
C PRO A 76 3.12 34.54 2.83
N CYS A 77 3.60 35.11 1.73
CA CYS A 77 4.73 34.59 0.96
C CYS A 77 5.83 35.65 0.92
N TRP A 78 6.95 35.40 1.60
CA TRP A 78 8.07 36.34 1.61
C TRP A 78 8.70 36.45 0.21
N GLN A 79 8.63 35.37 -0.60
CA GLN A 79 9.16 35.35 -1.96
C GLN A 79 8.35 36.30 -2.87
N ASP A 80 7.03 36.35 -2.73
CA ASP A 80 6.17 37.25 -3.52
C ASP A 80 6.48 38.73 -3.19
N SER A 81 6.76 39.06 -1.91
CA SER A 81 7.22 40.40 -1.51
C SER A 81 8.61 40.71 -2.08
N TRP A 82 9.54 39.77 -1.94
CA TRP A 82 10.92 39.89 -2.41
C TRP A 82 11.02 40.08 -3.94
N GLU A 83 10.25 39.32 -4.71
CA GLU A 83 10.21 39.45 -6.18
C GLU A 83 9.66 40.82 -6.61
N ARG A 84 8.63 41.34 -5.92
CA ARG A 84 8.07 42.68 -6.18
C ARG A 84 9.09 43.78 -5.89
N GLU A 85 9.81 43.70 -4.78
CA GLU A 85 10.84 44.68 -4.43
C GLU A 85 12.02 44.65 -5.41
N ARG A 86 12.42 43.45 -5.85
CA ARG A 86 13.48 43.25 -6.85
C ARG A 86 13.14 43.88 -8.20
N GLN A 87 11.87 43.85 -8.61
CA GLN A 87 11.42 44.49 -9.85
C GLN A 87 11.39 46.02 -9.73
N ASN A 88 11.04 46.54 -8.55
CA ASN A 88 10.90 47.98 -8.32
C ASN A 88 12.22 48.71 -8.00
N THR A 89 13.21 48.01 -7.42
CA THR A 89 14.50 48.59 -7.04
C THR A 89 15.67 47.73 -7.55
N PRO A 90 16.28 48.05 -8.70
CA PRO A 90 17.37 47.27 -9.28
C PRO A 90 18.72 47.38 -8.53
N SER A 91 18.76 48.00 -7.35
CA SER A 91 19.99 48.09 -6.56
C SER A 91 20.34 46.73 -5.95
N LYS A 92 21.57 46.24 -6.19
CA LYS A 92 22.03 44.91 -5.73
C LYS A 92 21.86 44.63 -4.24
N ARG A 93 21.80 45.67 -3.40
CA ARG A 93 21.78 45.55 -1.93
C ARG A 93 20.36 45.51 -1.36
N ALA A 94 19.40 46.22 -1.97
CA ALA A 94 17.98 46.14 -1.59
C ALA A 94 17.32 44.81 -2.01
N VAL A 95 17.89 44.11 -3.00
CA VAL A 95 17.40 42.83 -3.54
C VAL A 95 17.71 41.64 -2.61
N LEU A 96 18.37 41.82 -1.47
CA LEU A 96 18.85 40.70 -0.64
C LEU A 96 18.19 40.59 0.74
N ASP A 97 17.51 41.65 1.21
CA ASP A 97 16.92 41.66 2.53
C ASP A 97 15.47 41.17 2.47
N ILE A 98 15.24 39.95 2.97
CA ILE A 98 13.92 39.39 3.26
C ILE A 98 13.30 40.10 4.48
N GLU A 99 11.95 40.14 4.55
CA GLU A 99 11.20 40.62 5.70
C GLU A 99 11.75 40.08 7.04
N LYS A 100 11.77 40.92 8.09
CA LYS A 100 12.31 40.56 9.41
C LYS A 100 11.57 39.35 10.01
N PRO A 101 12.26 38.48 10.76
CA PRO A 101 11.62 37.33 11.40
C PRO A 101 10.62 37.78 12.48
N GLU A 102 9.47 37.11 12.54
CA GLU A 102 8.45 37.28 13.60
C GLU A 102 8.67 36.31 14.77
N LEU A 103 9.28 35.16 14.49
CA LEU A 103 9.45 34.04 15.41
C LEU A 103 10.91 33.59 15.47
N PHE A 104 11.29 32.83 16.50
CA PHE A 104 12.62 32.22 16.54
C PHE A 104 12.75 31.08 15.53
N MET A 105 11.76 30.17 15.52
CA MET A 105 11.82 28.91 14.78
C MET A 105 10.57 28.69 13.92
N SER A 106 10.77 28.32 12.66
CA SER A 106 9.72 27.73 11.82
C SER A 106 10.09 26.30 11.46
N VAL A 107 9.18 25.36 11.70
CA VAL A 107 9.34 23.96 11.31
C VAL A 107 8.41 23.67 10.13
N VAL A 108 8.98 23.38 8.97
CA VAL A 108 8.25 22.94 7.78
C VAL A 108 8.14 21.42 7.81
N VAL A 109 6.92 20.90 7.78
CA VAL A 109 6.67 19.46 7.78
C VAL A 109 5.98 19.08 6.48
N PRO A 110 6.70 18.50 5.50
CA PRO A 110 6.06 17.89 4.35
C PRO A 110 5.31 16.62 4.81
N ALA A 111 4.03 16.53 4.51
CA ALA A 111 3.21 15.38 4.88
C ALA A 111 2.43 14.88 3.67
N TYR A 112 2.57 13.61 3.35
CA TYR A 112 1.77 12.94 2.34
C TYR A 112 1.36 11.57 2.86
N ASN A 113 0.08 11.43 3.19
CA ASN A 113 -0.49 10.22 3.78
C ASN A 113 0.24 9.76 5.06
N GLU A 114 0.30 10.65 6.05
CA GLU A 114 1.05 10.49 7.29
C GLU A 114 0.14 10.29 8.52
N GLU A 115 -1.12 9.90 8.34
CA GLU A 115 -2.11 9.71 9.41
C GLU A 115 -1.54 8.94 10.62
N ASP A 116 -0.84 7.83 10.37
CA ASP A 116 -0.31 6.96 11.42
C ASP A 116 0.96 7.49 12.11
N ARG A 117 1.76 8.32 11.42
CA ARG A 117 3.11 8.71 11.88
C ARG A 117 3.18 10.14 12.40
N LEU A 118 2.33 11.02 11.86
CA LEU A 118 2.37 12.45 12.11
C LEU A 118 2.25 12.79 13.60
N ILE A 119 1.34 12.11 14.32
CA ILE A 119 1.10 12.35 15.75
C ILE A 119 2.38 12.15 16.57
N GLY A 120 3.12 11.06 16.32
CA GLY A 120 4.33 10.73 17.08
C GLY A 120 5.42 11.80 16.91
N MET A 121 5.57 12.30 15.68
CA MET A 121 6.51 13.37 15.35
C MET A 121 6.08 14.72 15.94
N LEU A 122 4.80 15.11 15.79
CA LEU A 122 4.27 16.38 16.29
C LEU A 122 4.40 16.50 17.82
N LYS A 123 4.16 15.40 18.54
CA LYS A 123 4.31 15.34 20.01
C LYS A 123 5.70 15.75 20.48
N GLU A 124 6.74 15.15 19.92
CA GLU A 124 8.12 15.46 20.30
C GLU A 124 8.56 16.84 19.85
N THR A 125 8.09 17.24 18.67
CA THR A 125 8.38 18.54 18.09
C THR A 125 7.85 19.64 18.98
N VAL A 126 6.56 19.59 19.33
CA VAL A 126 5.90 20.58 20.16
C VAL A 126 6.47 20.61 21.58
N ASP A 127 6.70 19.44 22.21
CA ASP A 127 7.33 19.36 23.52
C ASP A 127 8.70 20.06 23.52
N TYR A 128 9.56 19.77 22.53
CA TYR A 128 10.87 20.42 22.45
C TYR A 128 10.76 21.92 22.15
N LEU A 129 9.94 22.31 21.17
CA LEU A 129 9.83 23.71 20.75
C LEU A 129 9.31 24.60 21.88
N GLU A 130 8.31 24.14 22.63
CA GLU A 130 7.76 24.91 23.76
C GLU A 130 8.80 25.08 24.87
N HIS A 131 9.48 24.00 25.26
CA HIS A 131 10.51 24.09 26.30
C HIS A 131 11.74 24.90 25.88
N ALA A 132 12.14 24.84 24.60
CA ALA A 132 13.36 25.47 24.12
C ALA A 132 13.17 26.94 23.71
N TYR A 133 12.01 27.28 23.14
CA TYR A 133 11.77 28.58 22.51
C TYR A 133 10.57 29.34 23.08
N GLY A 134 9.70 28.67 23.84
CA GLY A 134 8.47 29.22 24.41
C GLY A 134 7.51 29.76 23.35
N THR A 135 6.39 30.30 23.79
CA THR A 135 5.40 30.94 22.92
C THR A 135 5.26 32.44 23.17
N LEU A 136 4.80 33.17 22.14
CA LEU A 136 4.60 34.63 22.19
C LEU A 136 3.59 35.07 23.26
N ALA A 137 2.70 34.19 23.72
CA ALA A 137 1.66 34.49 24.71
C ALA A 137 2.23 34.88 26.10
N ASP A 138 3.40 34.37 26.46
CA ASP A 138 4.04 34.65 27.75
C ASP A 138 4.66 36.06 27.87
N GLN A 139 4.68 36.85 26.78
CA GLN A 139 5.10 38.25 26.86
C GLN A 139 4.00 39.19 27.38
N VAL A 140 2.72 38.87 27.17
CA VAL A 140 1.61 39.73 27.62
C VAL A 140 1.36 39.59 29.13
N SER A 141 1.65 38.41 29.71
CA SER A 141 1.51 38.16 31.16
C SER A 141 2.73 38.62 31.97
N ASN A 142 3.96 38.47 31.46
CA ASN A 142 5.19 38.77 32.22
C ASN A 142 5.56 40.27 32.30
N GLU A 143 4.99 41.14 31.46
CA GLU A 143 5.15 42.59 31.65
C GLU A 143 4.33 43.13 32.85
N GLN A 144 3.32 42.40 33.32
CA GLN A 144 2.56 42.76 34.52
C GLN A 144 3.18 42.24 35.84
N GLU A 145 4.04 41.22 35.81
CA GLU A 145 4.58 40.61 37.04
C GLU A 145 5.99 41.07 37.47
N LYS A 146 6.74 41.80 36.62
CA LYS A 146 8.04 42.40 37.02
C LYS A 146 7.93 43.52 38.07
N GLY A 147 6.74 43.83 38.57
CA GLY A 147 6.50 44.81 39.63
C GLY A 147 6.59 44.30 41.07
N LYS A 148 6.60 42.99 41.35
CA LYS A 148 6.55 42.49 42.74
C LYS A 148 7.25 41.15 42.95
N LYS A 149 8.52 41.17 43.37
CA LYS A 149 8.96 40.72 44.71
C LYS A 149 10.47 40.55 44.78
N SER A 150 11.00 41.12 45.85
CA SER A 150 12.37 41.02 46.34
C SER A 150 12.45 39.94 47.43
N LYS A 151 13.64 39.33 47.51
CA LYS A 151 14.29 38.68 48.67
C LYS A 151 13.93 37.25 49.10
N ASN A 152 15.04 36.49 49.21
CA ASN A 152 15.38 35.38 50.10
C ASN A 152 15.05 33.94 49.68
N GLY A 153 16.10 33.11 49.65
CA GLY A 153 15.99 31.66 49.86
C GLY A 153 16.97 30.82 49.03
N SER A 154 18.21 30.67 49.50
CA SER A 154 19.23 29.77 48.94
C SER A 154 18.89 28.29 49.10
N VAL A 155 18.85 27.50 48.03
CA VAL A 155 19.07 26.04 48.08
C VAL A 155 19.83 25.57 46.83
N ARG A 156 20.85 24.73 47.08
CA ARG A 156 21.91 24.25 46.18
C ARG A 156 21.42 23.51 44.92
N GLN A 157 22.04 23.90 43.80
CA GLN A 157 22.10 23.20 42.52
C GLN A 157 22.61 21.77 42.63
N ARG A 158 21.96 20.85 41.90
CA ARG A 158 22.55 19.60 41.42
C ARG A 158 22.76 19.74 39.91
N ARG A 159 24.03 19.75 39.49
CA ARG A 159 24.48 19.83 38.09
C ARG A 159 24.21 18.51 37.35
N THR A 160 23.50 18.59 36.23
CA THR A 160 23.62 17.70 35.07
C THR A 160 23.46 18.56 33.80
N GLY A 161 24.34 18.36 32.83
CA GLY A 161 24.80 19.40 31.90
C GLY A 161 24.01 19.65 30.60
N ASN A 162 24.10 20.92 30.20
CA ASN A 162 24.23 21.54 28.87
C ASN A 162 23.04 21.59 27.88
N GLY A 163 22.47 22.80 27.81
CA GLY A 163 21.72 23.34 26.67
C GLY A 163 21.12 24.73 26.94
N HIS A 164 21.82 25.65 27.61
CA HIS A 164 21.28 26.99 27.87
C HIS A 164 21.59 27.93 26.70
N VAL A 165 20.55 28.40 26.01
CA VAL A 165 20.63 29.49 25.02
C VAL A 165 20.88 30.78 25.80
N SER A 166 21.86 31.57 25.36
CA SER A 166 22.17 32.90 25.89
C SER A 166 21.07 33.91 25.54
N ASP A 167 20.71 34.73 26.51
CA ASP A 167 19.51 35.58 26.66
C ASP A 167 19.40 36.80 25.69
N ASP A 168 20.05 36.76 24.53
CA ASP A 168 20.32 37.98 23.72
C ASP A 168 19.63 38.01 22.33
N ASP A 169 18.62 37.18 22.08
CA ASP A 169 17.91 37.16 20.79
C ASP A 169 16.43 37.54 20.97
N ALA A 170 16.06 38.71 20.46
CA ALA A 170 14.75 39.37 20.61
C ALA A 170 13.58 38.67 19.89
N SER A 171 13.69 37.39 19.56
CA SER A 171 12.59 36.59 19.01
C SER A 171 12.45 35.31 19.83
N LYS A 172 11.42 35.25 20.67
CA LYS A 172 10.89 34.00 21.24
C LYS A 172 9.73 33.52 20.36
N GLY A 173 9.29 32.28 20.52
CA GLY A 173 8.18 31.74 19.72
C GLY A 173 8.62 30.82 18.60
N TRP A 174 7.71 29.91 18.24
CA TRP A 174 7.89 28.93 17.19
C TRP A 174 6.59 28.75 16.41
N GLU A 175 6.69 28.17 15.21
CA GLU A 175 5.54 27.68 14.45
C GLU A 175 5.84 26.35 13.77
N ILE A 176 4.79 25.60 13.47
CA ILE A 176 4.82 24.44 12.58
C ILE A 176 3.96 24.76 11.36
N LEU A 177 4.56 24.69 10.18
CA LEU A 177 3.87 24.77 8.90
C LEU A 177 3.80 23.36 8.32
N LEU A 178 2.65 22.71 8.51
CA LEU A 178 2.35 21.40 7.95
C LEU A 178 1.88 21.57 6.50
N VAL A 179 2.63 21.02 5.55
CA VAL A 179 2.27 21.04 4.13
C VAL A 179 1.74 19.67 3.75
N SER A 180 0.41 19.53 3.74
CA SER A 180 -0.30 18.37 3.21
C SER A 180 -0.17 18.34 1.69
N ASP A 181 0.71 17.49 1.17
CA ASP A 181 1.07 17.40 -0.25
C ASP A 181 0.03 16.62 -1.06
N GLY A 182 -1.23 17.03 -0.96
CA GLY A 182 -2.36 16.33 -1.58
C GLY A 182 -2.66 14.98 -0.93
N SER A 183 -2.57 14.91 0.40
CA SER A 183 -2.90 13.70 1.16
C SER A 183 -4.34 13.25 0.89
N THR A 184 -4.55 11.94 0.78
CA THR A 184 -5.85 11.31 0.52
C THR A 184 -6.39 10.53 1.73
N ASP A 185 -5.63 10.51 2.83
CA ASP A 185 -6.00 9.96 4.13
C ASP A 185 -6.42 11.07 5.13
N ARG A 186 -6.50 10.74 6.42
CA ARG A 186 -6.91 11.70 7.46
C ARG A 186 -5.76 12.55 8.01
N THR A 187 -4.63 12.68 7.31
CA THR A 187 -3.44 13.47 7.77
C THR A 187 -3.82 14.86 8.29
N GLU A 188 -4.66 15.59 7.56
CA GLU A 188 -5.08 16.94 7.95
C GLU A 188 -5.97 16.93 9.19
N GLU A 189 -6.93 16.00 9.25
CA GLU A 189 -7.83 15.85 10.39
C GLU A 189 -7.05 15.50 11.65
N VAL A 190 -6.08 14.59 11.54
CA VAL A 190 -5.18 14.21 12.62
C VAL A 190 -4.38 15.41 13.14
N ALA A 191 -3.88 16.27 12.24
CA ALA A 191 -3.19 17.49 12.64
C ALA A 191 -4.11 18.47 13.38
N PHE A 192 -5.36 18.62 12.96
CA PHE A 192 -6.36 19.42 13.67
C PHE A 192 -6.76 18.80 15.01
N GLU A 193 -6.97 17.49 15.08
CA GLU A 193 -7.25 16.76 16.32
C GLU A 193 -6.11 16.94 17.33
N PHE A 194 -4.87 16.78 16.89
CA PHE A 194 -3.68 17.01 17.71
C PHE A 194 -3.63 18.44 18.25
N SER A 195 -3.82 19.42 17.37
CA SER A 195 -3.79 20.83 17.73
C SER A 195 -4.88 21.17 18.76
N ARG A 196 -6.07 20.58 18.61
CA ARG A 196 -7.23 20.81 19.48
C ARG A 196 -6.99 20.25 20.89
N ASP A 197 -6.41 19.06 21.00
CA ASP A 197 -6.06 18.45 22.29
C ASP A 197 -5.05 19.31 23.05
N HIS A 198 -4.04 19.84 22.36
CA HIS A 198 -2.97 20.64 22.99
C HIS A 198 -3.35 22.11 23.20
N GLN A 199 -4.44 22.60 22.61
CA GLN A 199 -4.91 23.98 22.80
C GLN A 199 -6.05 24.10 23.81
N LEU A 200 -6.96 23.11 23.87
CA LEU A 200 -8.20 23.20 24.67
C LEU A 200 -8.22 22.30 25.91
N SER A 201 -7.45 21.21 25.95
CA SER A 201 -7.53 20.28 27.08
C SER A 201 -6.87 20.87 28.32
N LEU A 202 -7.57 20.88 29.47
CA LEU A 202 -6.99 21.30 30.76
C LEU A 202 -5.72 20.52 31.12
N HIS A 203 -5.68 19.24 30.77
CA HIS A 203 -4.50 18.37 30.87
C HIS A 203 -4.21 17.80 29.47
N PRO A 204 -3.35 18.47 28.68
CA PRO A 204 -2.92 17.93 27.39
C PRO A 204 -2.32 16.55 27.61
N ARG A 205 -2.75 15.58 26.82
CA ARG A 205 -2.38 14.19 27.06
C ARG A 205 -0.88 14.01 26.83
N ALA A 206 -0.15 13.57 27.86
CA ALA A 206 1.20 13.07 27.68
C ALA A 206 1.18 11.74 26.94
N HIS A 207 2.14 11.54 26.04
CA HIS A 207 2.17 10.34 25.22
C HIS A 207 3.59 9.90 24.89
N THR A 208 3.76 8.60 24.70
CA THR A 208 5.00 7.97 24.24
C THR A 208 5.34 8.44 22.83
N GLY A 209 6.45 9.15 22.70
CA GLY A 209 7.03 9.51 21.41
C GLY A 209 7.98 8.43 20.91
N PRO A 210 8.39 8.49 19.64
CA PRO A 210 9.54 7.77 19.12
C PRO A 210 10.76 7.62 20.07
N TRP A 211 11.17 8.67 20.76
CA TRP A 211 12.39 8.74 21.54
C TRP A 211 12.14 8.83 23.05
N SER A 212 10.89 8.94 23.48
CA SER A 212 10.51 9.20 24.88
C SER A 212 9.51 8.18 25.42
N SER A 213 9.81 7.62 26.59
CA SER A 213 8.89 6.83 27.41
C SER A 213 8.27 7.71 28.51
N GLU A 214 6.94 7.68 28.61
CA GLU A 214 6.06 8.24 29.66
C GLU A 214 6.55 9.48 30.42
N LYS A 215 6.06 10.67 30.01
CA LYS A 215 5.97 11.88 30.86
C LYS A 215 4.54 12.00 31.45
N PRO A 216 4.32 12.76 32.53
CA PRO A 216 3.00 12.87 33.16
C PRO A 216 2.00 13.79 32.44
N GLU A 217 2.44 14.90 31.84
CA GLU A 217 1.56 15.89 31.17
C GLU A 217 2.19 16.42 29.87
N GLY A 218 1.35 16.69 28.86
CA GLY A 218 1.76 17.34 27.60
C GLY A 218 1.82 18.86 27.73
N VAL A 219 2.36 19.55 26.73
CA VAL A 219 2.46 21.02 26.72
C VAL A 219 1.25 21.66 26.03
N HIS A 220 0.87 22.85 26.52
CA HIS A 220 -0.15 23.68 25.88
C HIS A 220 0.45 24.43 24.69
N ILE A 221 -0.30 24.55 23.59
CA ILE A 221 0.08 25.34 22.43
C ILE A 221 -0.90 26.49 22.18
N PRO A 222 -0.43 27.70 21.84
CA PRO A 222 -1.31 28.80 21.51
C PRO A 222 -2.02 28.59 20.17
N PRO A 223 -3.22 29.19 20.01
CA PRO A 223 -3.91 29.22 18.72
C PRO A 223 -3.00 29.78 17.62
N GLY A 224 -3.04 29.18 16.42
CA GLY A 224 -2.25 29.63 15.28
C GLY A 224 -0.79 29.15 15.23
N SER A 225 -0.32 28.39 16.24
CA SER A 225 1.06 27.85 16.27
C SER A 225 1.29 26.76 15.22
N ILE A 226 0.23 26.02 14.86
CA ILE A 226 0.25 25.01 13.80
C ILE A 226 -0.64 25.50 12.64
N ARG A 227 -0.02 25.71 11.48
CA ARG A 227 -0.67 26.14 10.24
C ARG A 227 -0.64 25.00 9.23
N ILE A 228 -1.80 24.64 8.69
CA ILE A 228 -1.96 23.53 7.75
C ILE A 228 -2.23 24.10 6.37
N VAL A 229 -1.38 23.74 5.41
CA VAL A 229 -1.45 24.10 4.00
C VAL A 229 -1.78 22.85 3.21
N THR A 230 -2.80 22.91 2.35
CA THR A 230 -3.22 21.79 1.52
C THR A 230 -2.87 22.06 0.07
N LEU A 231 -2.01 21.22 -0.49
CA LEU A 231 -1.70 21.23 -1.92
C LEU A 231 -2.76 20.44 -2.67
N THR A 232 -3.33 21.03 -3.73
CA THR A 232 -4.41 20.39 -4.50
C THR A 232 -3.89 19.23 -5.34
N ARG A 233 -2.61 19.28 -5.69
CA ARG A 233 -1.92 18.22 -6.43
C ARG A 233 -0.56 17.96 -5.83
N ASN A 234 -0.29 16.69 -5.50
CA ASN A 234 1.00 16.23 -5.00
C ASN A 234 2.17 16.74 -5.86
N ARG A 235 3.18 17.31 -5.19
CA ARG A 235 4.41 17.89 -5.75
C ARG A 235 5.65 17.18 -5.26
N GLY A 236 5.51 16.02 -4.63
CA GLY A 236 6.58 15.35 -3.92
C GLY A 236 7.11 16.13 -2.72
N LYS A 237 7.92 15.44 -1.92
CA LYS A 237 8.50 15.98 -0.69
C LYS A 237 9.29 17.28 -0.92
N GLY A 238 10.12 17.33 -1.97
CA GLY A 238 10.88 18.53 -2.32
C GLY A 238 9.99 19.71 -2.71
N GLY A 239 8.88 19.44 -3.42
CA GLY A 239 7.89 20.46 -3.76
C GLY A 239 7.15 20.98 -2.53
N ALA A 240 6.74 20.09 -1.63
CA ALA A 240 6.09 20.45 -0.37
C ALA A 240 7.01 21.25 0.57
N VAL A 241 8.27 20.83 0.73
CA VAL A 241 9.28 21.57 1.51
C VAL A 241 9.53 22.95 0.89
N THR A 242 9.75 23.01 -0.42
CA THR A 242 9.99 24.27 -1.14
C THR A 242 8.80 25.21 -0.98
N HIS A 243 7.57 24.70 -1.09
CA HIS A 243 6.36 25.46 -0.86
C HIS A 243 6.31 26.00 0.58
N GLY A 244 6.46 25.14 1.59
CA GLY A 244 6.46 25.56 2.99
C GLY A 244 7.52 26.61 3.30
N MET A 245 8.75 26.42 2.81
CA MET A 245 9.87 27.34 2.99
C MET A 245 9.60 28.76 2.46
N ARG A 246 8.69 28.96 1.50
CA ARG A 246 8.28 30.28 0.99
C ARG A 246 7.36 31.05 1.95
N HIS A 247 6.83 30.39 2.97
CA HIS A 247 5.75 30.89 3.82
C HIS A 247 6.09 30.94 5.32
N VAL A 248 7.36 30.70 5.65
CA VAL A 248 7.91 30.69 7.02
C VAL A 248 8.17 32.08 7.58
N ARG A 249 8.07 32.21 8.91
CA ARG A 249 8.22 33.48 9.64
C ARG A 249 9.40 33.50 10.63
N GLY A 250 10.05 32.36 10.83
CA GLY A 250 11.13 32.17 11.80
C GLY A 250 12.46 32.78 11.37
N LYS A 251 13.30 33.13 12.35
CA LYS A 251 14.71 33.49 12.20
C LYS A 251 15.54 32.30 11.72
N TYR A 252 15.28 31.13 12.30
CA TYR A 252 15.75 29.85 11.81
C TYR A 252 14.59 29.04 11.27
N VAL A 253 14.85 28.31 10.20
CA VAL A 253 13.85 27.51 9.51
C VAL A 253 14.42 26.12 9.30
N VAL A 254 13.71 25.11 9.76
CA VAL A 254 14.08 23.71 9.58
C VAL A 254 12.95 23.02 8.85
N PHE A 255 13.26 22.07 7.97
CA PHE A 255 12.27 21.06 7.63
C PHE A 255 12.58 19.75 8.34
N ALA A 256 11.51 19.04 8.69
CA ALA A 256 11.54 17.78 9.40
C ALA A 256 10.55 16.79 8.78
N ASP A 257 10.99 15.55 8.58
CA ASP A 257 10.11 14.48 8.07
C ASP A 257 8.98 14.18 9.05
N ALA A 258 7.78 13.92 8.53
CA ALA A 258 6.59 13.60 9.33
C ALA A 258 6.63 12.22 10.03
N ASP A 259 7.76 11.52 9.99
CA ASP A 259 7.91 10.15 10.50
C ASP A 259 8.52 10.05 11.91
N GLY A 260 9.08 11.15 12.44
CA GLY A 260 9.74 11.15 13.77
C GLY A 260 11.02 10.31 13.84
N ALA A 261 11.65 10.02 12.70
CA ALA A 261 12.89 9.24 12.66
C ALA A 261 14.09 10.00 13.24
N SER A 262 14.11 11.32 13.09
CA SER A 262 15.14 12.21 13.66
C SER A 262 14.78 12.64 15.08
N LYS A 263 15.75 12.60 15.99
CA LYS A 263 15.53 13.02 17.38
C LYS A 263 15.42 14.54 17.49
N PHE A 264 14.23 15.08 17.74
CA PHE A 264 13.96 16.52 17.68
C PHE A 264 14.78 17.35 18.69
N SER A 265 15.16 16.75 19.84
CA SER A 265 16.03 17.42 20.82
C SER A 265 17.41 17.82 20.27
N ASP A 266 17.83 17.23 19.16
CA ASP A 266 19.11 17.57 18.51
C ASP A 266 19.02 18.84 17.66
N LEU A 267 17.83 19.41 17.45
CA LEU A 267 17.65 20.68 16.73
C LEU A 267 18.49 21.82 17.34
N GLY A 268 18.64 21.86 18.66
CA GLY A 268 19.48 22.85 19.34
C GLY A 268 20.97 22.74 18.97
N LYS A 269 21.45 21.54 18.62
CA LYS A 269 22.81 21.34 18.12
C LYS A 269 22.96 21.96 16.73
N LEU A 270 21.95 21.83 15.86
CA LEU A 270 21.94 22.44 14.53
C LEU A 270 21.95 23.96 14.62
N VAL A 271 21.10 24.56 15.47
CA VAL A 271 21.10 26.02 15.70
C VAL A 271 22.46 26.49 16.19
N SER A 272 23.05 25.79 17.16
CA SER A 272 24.37 26.13 17.70
C SER A 272 25.49 26.02 16.65
N ALA A 273 25.41 25.04 15.74
CA ALA A 273 26.37 24.88 14.66
C ALA A 273 26.19 25.96 13.59
N ALA A 274 24.95 26.27 13.19
CA ALA A 274 24.64 27.33 12.23
C ALA A 274 25.20 28.68 12.70
N ARG A 275 24.99 29.04 13.97
CA ARG A 275 25.54 30.27 14.58
C ARG A 275 27.07 30.34 14.54
N LYS A 276 27.76 29.20 14.62
CA LYS A 276 29.24 29.16 14.61
C LYS A 276 29.82 29.36 13.23
N VAL A 277 29.09 28.97 12.19
CA VAL A 277 29.56 29.06 10.80
C VAL A 277 28.96 30.25 10.06
N GLU A 278 28.05 30.99 10.67
CA GLU A 278 27.36 32.15 10.13
C GLU A 278 28.32 33.16 9.48
N ASP A 279 28.02 33.54 8.24
CA ASP A 279 28.80 34.52 7.52
C ASP A 279 28.45 35.97 7.91
N SER A 280 29.14 36.94 7.30
CA SER A 280 28.92 38.37 7.57
C SER A 280 27.52 38.88 7.18
N GLU A 281 26.76 38.13 6.39
CA GLU A 281 25.40 38.45 5.95
C GLU A 281 24.34 37.70 6.78
N GLY A 282 24.76 36.98 7.83
CA GLY A 282 23.86 36.20 8.68
C GLY A 282 23.36 34.89 8.05
N ARG A 283 24.06 34.40 7.01
CA ARG A 283 23.68 33.20 6.27
C ARG A 283 24.42 31.99 6.82
N ALA A 284 23.67 30.92 7.08
CA ALA A 284 24.21 29.64 7.52
C ALA A 284 23.23 28.50 7.18
N VAL A 285 23.79 27.33 6.91
CA VAL A 285 23.05 26.07 6.81
C VAL A 285 23.66 25.04 7.77
N ALA A 286 22.81 24.31 8.51
CA ALA A 286 23.23 23.18 9.33
C ALA A 286 22.43 21.93 8.93
N VAL A 287 23.15 20.85 8.65
CA VAL A 287 22.61 19.58 8.14
C VAL A 287 22.78 18.53 9.22
N GLY A 288 21.71 17.83 9.58
CA GLY A 288 21.81 16.65 10.44
C GLY A 288 22.55 15.53 9.71
N SER A 289 23.32 14.72 10.43
CA SER A 289 24.10 13.63 9.85
C SER A 289 24.05 12.37 10.69
N ARG A 290 23.78 11.25 10.00
CA ARG A 290 23.80 9.88 10.53
C ARG A 290 25.13 9.19 10.29
N ALA A 291 26.11 9.84 9.65
CA ALA A 291 27.38 9.22 9.28
C ALA A 291 28.13 8.60 10.47
N HIS A 292 27.94 9.15 11.67
CA HIS A 292 28.51 8.63 12.91
C HIS A 292 27.86 7.31 13.41
N MET A 293 26.67 6.95 12.92
CA MET A 293 25.94 5.73 13.32
C MET A 293 26.18 4.53 12.40
N VAL A 294 26.96 4.69 11.32
CA VAL A 294 27.20 3.67 10.28
C VAL A 294 27.87 2.40 10.83
N GLY A 295 28.50 2.46 12.00
CA GLY A 295 29.09 1.30 12.70
C GLY A 295 28.23 0.63 13.78
N SER A 296 27.00 1.09 14.03
CA SER A 296 26.11 0.56 15.07
C SER A 296 25.31 -0.67 14.60
N GLU A 297 24.89 -1.55 15.51
CA GLU A 297 24.08 -2.76 15.21
C GLU A 297 22.83 -2.48 14.36
N ALA A 298 22.28 -1.25 14.44
CA ALA A 298 21.16 -0.78 13.62
C ALA A 298 21.48 -0.69 12.11
N VAL A 299 22.76 -0.57 11.73
CA VAL A 299 23.23 -0.48 10.33
C VAL A 299 23.83 -1.80 9.85
N VAL A 300 24.37 -2.63 10.76
CA VAL A 300 25.08 -3.88 10.46
C VAL A 300 24.16 -5.02 9.98
N LYS A 301 22.83 -4.90 10.12
CA LYS A 301 21.85 -5.86 9.55
C LYS A 301 21.50 -5.65 8.06
N ARG A 302 22.16 -4.73 7.34
CA ARG A 302 21.83 -4.46 5.92
C ARG A 302 22.43 -5.50 4.97
N SER A 303 21.62 -5.91 3.98
CA SER A 303 22.05 -6.73 2.84
C SER A 303 23.27 -6.12 2.13
N LYS A 304 24.22 -6.98 1.72
CA LYS A 304 25.42 -6.58 0.94
C LYS A 304 25.06 -5.72 -0.29
N LEU A 305 23.90 -5.99 -0.91
CA LEU A 305 23.40 -5.24 -2.07
C LEU A 305 23.06 -3.78 -1.73
N ARG A 306 22.42 -3.53 -0.57
CA ARG A 306 22.07 -2.17 -0.14
C ARG A 306 23.32 -1.35 0.17
N ASN A 307 24.33 -1.97 0.78
CA ASN A 307 25.60 -1.28 1.02
C ASN A 307 26.29 -0.94 -0.31
N PHE A 308 26.33 -1.86 -1.27
CA PHE A 308 26.87 -1.58 -2.61
C PHE A 308 26.14 -0.42 -3.29
N LEU A 309 24.80 -0.46 -3.36
CA LEU A 309 24.00 0.62 -3.96
C LEU A 309 24.22 1.97 -3.27
N MET A 310 24.35 1.99 -1.94
CA MET A 310 24.67 3.21 -1.21
C MET A 310 26.06 3.76 -1.55
N HIS A 311 27.07 2.90 -1.71
CA HIS A 311 28.42 3.34 -2.10
C HIS A 311 28.42 3.84 -3.56
N SER A 312 27.71 3.17 -4.47
CA SER A 312 27.53 3.63 -5.85
C SER A 312 26.81 4.97 -5.92
N PHE A 313 25.77 5.17 -5.11
CA PHE A 313 25.06 6.45 -5.05
C PHE A 313 25.95 7.57 -4.52
N HIS A 314 26.72 7.33 -3.45
CA HIS A 314 27.68 8.32 -2.95
C HIS A 314 28.80 8.62 -3.95
N LEU A 315 29.25 7.63 -4.73
CA LEU A 315 30.22 7.85 -5.81
C LEU A 315 29.64 8.75 -6.92
N ILE A 316 28.37 8.54 -7.29
CA ILE A 316 27.67 9.39 -8.26
C ILE A 316 27.53 10.82 -7.72
N LEU A 317 27.09 10.99 -6.47
CA LEU A 317 27.00 12.31 -5.85
C LEU A 317 28.37 12.98 -5.79
N TRP A 318 29.42 12.26 -5.42
CA TRP A 318 30.78 12.79 -5.37
C TRP A 318 31.27 13.28 -6.75
N LEU A 319 30.86 12.62 -7.83
CA LEU A 319 31.23 13.01 -9.20
C LEU A 319 30.38 14.16 -9.77
N LEU A 320 29.11 14.23 -9.39
CA LEU A 320 28.13 15.17 -9.97
C LEU A 320 27.88 16.43 -9.13
N THR A 321 28.32 16.47 -7.87
CA THR A 321 28.14 17.62 -6.98
C THR A 321 29.44 18.41 -6.79
N PRO A 322 29.37 19.70 -6.43
CA PRO A 322 30.57 20.49 -6.22
C PRO A 322 31.35 20.03 -4.97
N PRO A 323 32.64 20.39 -4.86
CA PRO A 323 33.55 19.77 -3.90
C PRO A 323 33.15 19.89 -2.42
N ALA A 324 32.52 20.98 -1.98
CA ALA A 324 32.12 21.11 -0.57
C ALA A 324 30.86 20.28 -0.25
N THR A 325 29.90 20.22 -1.18
CA THR A 325 28.71 19.38 -1.08
C THR A 325 29.08 17.91 -1.06
N ALA A 326 30.03 17.50 -1.91
CA ALA A 326 30.56 16.13 -1.97
C ALA A 326 31.26 15.67 -0.68
N GLN A 327 31.68 16.60 0.19
CA GLN A 327 32.30 16.28 1.48
C GLN A 327 31.28 16.01 2.60
N VAL A 328 30.00 16.37 2.41
CA VAL A 328 28.93 16.08 3.36
C VAL A 328 28.67 14.58 3.37
N LYS A 329 28.88 13.94 4.52
CA LYS A 329 28.87 12.47 4.61
C LYS A 329 27.45 11.88 4.61
N ASP A 330 26.45 12.66 5.00
CA ASP A 330 25.04 12.27 4.94
C ASP A 330 24.18 13.41 4.40
N THR A 331 23.91 13.37 3.11
CA THR A 331 23.09 14.37 2.41
C THR A 331 21.58 14.13 2.57
N GLN A 332 21.16 12.99 3.15
CA GLN A 332 19.76 12.52 3.16
C GLN A 332 19.14 12.41 4.56
N CYS A 333 19.71 13.06 5.56
CA CYS A 333 19.11 13.09 6.90
C CYS A 333 17.90 14.04 6.94
N GLY A 334 16.78 13.69 7.58
CA GLY A 334 15.54 14.48 7.54
C GLY A 334 15.56 15.86 8.22
N PHE A 335 16.69 16.34 8.75
CA PHE A 335 16.84 17.67 9.34
C PHE A 335 17.82 18.52 8.54
N LYS A 336 17.33 19.61 7.94
CA LYS A 336 18.16 20.70 7.41
C LYS A 336 17.63 22.03 7.90
N LEU A 337 18.50 22.75 8.60
CA LEU A 337 18.22 24.03 9.20
C LEU A 337 18.92 25.14 8.40
N PHE A 338 18.18 26.20 8.11
CA PHE A 338 18.56 27.35 7.33
C PHE A 338 18.37 28.60 8.18
N SER A 339 19.31 29.53 8.14
CA SER A 339 19.03 30.89 8.63
C SER A 339 18.14 31.62 7.61
N ARG A 340 17.24 32.47 8.08
CA ARG A 340 16.31 33.21 7.21
C ARG A 340 17.00 33.95 6.04
N PRO A 341 18.16 34.62 6.22
CA PRO A 341 18.86 35.28 5.12
C PRO A 341 19.40 34.34 4.03
N SER A 342 19.50 33.04 4.29
CA SER A 342 19.94 32.05 3.28
C SER A 342 18.84 31.69 2.27
N LEU A 343 17.56 31.85 2.62
CA LEU A 343 16.43 31.37 1.82
C LEU A 343 16.35 31.99 0.41
N PRO A 344 16.56 33.31 0.20
CA PRO A 344 16.48 33.92 -1.14
C PRO A 344 17.50 33.37 -2.15
N TYR A 345 18.57 32.74 -1.68
CA TYR A 345 19.62 32.16 -2.53
C TYR A 345 19.36 30.70 -2.90
N ILE A 346 18.42 30.04 -2.21
CA ILE A 346 18.17 28.61 -2.34
C ILE A 346 16.75 28.38 -2.87
N ILE A 347 15.73 28.83 -2.14
CA ILE A 347 14.32 28.46 -2.36
C ILE A 347 13.77 28.89 -3.74
N PRO A 348 14.07 30.09 -4.28
CA PRO A 348 13.59 30.46 -5.61
C PRO A 348 14.21 29.64 -6.75
N TYR A 349 15.34 28.97 -6.49
CA TYR A 349 16.15 28.27 -7.49
C TYR A 349 16.04 26.74 -7.40
N MET A 350 15.15 26.23 -6.54
CA MET A 350 14.86 24.80 -6.41
C MET A 350 14.07 24.28 -7.62
N HIS A 351 14.52 23.16 -8.20
CA HIS A 351 13.88 22.48 -9.33
C HIS A 351 13.40 21.07 -8.97
N SER A 352 14.04 20.41 -8.00
CA SER A 352 13.74 19.04 -7.64
C SER A 352 12.57 18.96 -6.68
N GLU A 353 11.46 18.44 -7.19
CA GLU A 353 10.21 18.21 -6.44
C GLU A 353 10.21 16.85 -5.71
N GLY A 354 11.07 15.91 -6.15
CA GLY A 354 11.16 14.53 -5.63
C GLY A 354 12.07 14.36 -4.41
N TRP A 355 12.66 13.18 -4.25
CA TRP A 355 13.44 12.79 -3.05
C TRP A 355 14.87 13.36 -2.98
N ILE A 356 15.46 13.78 -4.11
CA ILE A 356 16.84 14.27 -4.17
C ILE A 356 16.99 15.78 -3.91
N PHE A 357 15.88 16.47 -3.62
CA PHE A 357 15.84 17.93 -3.37
C PHE A 357 16.84 18.38 -2.30
N ASP A 358 17.10 17.55 -1.31
CA ASP A 358 18.07 17.80 -0.25
C ASP A 358 19.48 18.10 -0.78
N VAL A 359 19.91 17.36 -1.79
CA VAL A 359 21.22 17.54 -2.42
C VAL A 359 21.25 18.86 -3.18
N GLU A 360 20.17 19.19 -3.90
CA GLU A 360 20.05 20.46 -4.62
C GLU A 360 20.14 21.66 -3.67
N MET A 361 19.49 21.60 -2.50
CA MET A 361 19.59 22.67 -1.49
C MET A 361 21.04 22.92 -1.06
N LEU A 362 21.83 21.87 -0.88
CA LEU A 362 23.24 21.98 -0.50
C LEU A 362 24.10 22.51 -1.65
N MET A 363 23.86 22.06 -2.88
CA MET A 363 24.54 22.57 -4.07
C MET A 363 24.28 24.08 -4.24
N LEU A 364 23.03 24.51 -4.10
CA LEU A 364 22.64 25.92 -4.19
C LEU A 364 23.29 26.75 -3.07
N ALA A 365 23.34 26.22 -1.84
CA ALA A 365 24.04 26.87 -0.73
C ALA A 365 25.54 27.06 -1.05
N GLU A 366 26.21 26.03 -1.56
CA GLU A 366 27.63 26.12 -1.95
C GLU A 366 27.85 27.11 -3.11
N PHE A 367 27.01 27.07 -4.15
CA PHE A 367 27.09 28.02 -5.26
C PHE A 367 26.88 29.47 -4.81
N ALA A 368 26.04 29.68 -3.79
CA ALA A 368 25.84 30.98 -3.13
C ALA A 368 26.93 31.33 -2.10
N LYS A 369 27.92 30.44 -1.89
CA LYS A 369 28.99 30.55 -0.89
C LYS A 369 28.47 30.67 0.54
N ILE A 370 27.34 30.02 0.82
CA ILE A 370 26.75 29.98 2.15
C ILE A 370 27.45 28.85 2.94
N PRO A 371 27.94 29.12 4.16
CA PRO A 371 28.62 28.12 4.96
C PRO A 371 27.66 27.01 5.43
N VAL A 372 28.09 25.76 5.27
CA VAL A 372 27.34 24.55 5.63
C VAL A 372 28.05 23.80 6.75
N ALA A 373 27.35 23.52 7.84
CA ALA A 373 27.84 22.71 8.96
C ALA A 373 27.15 21.34 9.00
N GLU A 374 27.93 20.26 9.07
CA GLU A 374 27.40 18.90 9.29
C GLU A 374 27.35 18.58 10.79
N VAL A 375 26.20 18.16 11.31
CA VAL A 375 25.94 17.98 12.75
C VAL A 375 25.44 16.57 13.04
N PRO A 376 26.07 15.81 13.96
CA PRO A 376 25.60 14.48 14.31
C PRO A 376 24.24 14.53 15.03
N VAL A 377 23.25 13.81 14.49
CA VAL A 377 21.89 13.70 15.06
C VAL A 377 21.48 12.26 15.31
N GLY A 378 20.74 12.02 16.39
CA GLY A 378 20.12 10.72 16.67
C GLY A 378 19.07 10.37 15.61
N TRP A 379 19.14 9.16 15.08
CA TRP A 379 18.20 8.65 14.08
C TRP A 379 17.82 7.20 14.39
N ARG A 380 16.56 6.84 14.16
CA ARG A 380 16.07 5.46 14.32
C ARG A 380 15.18 5.08 13.14
N GLU A 381 15.15 3.79 12.82
CA GLU A 381 14.29 3.28 11.75
C GLU A 381 12.84 3.23 12.25
N VAL A 382 11.95 3.94 11.56
CA VAL A 382 10.50 3.93 11.80
C VAL A 382 9.84 3.11 10.70
N LYS A 383 8.88 2.23 11.04
CA LYS A 383 8.16 1.42 10.04
C LYS A 383 7.55 2.35 8.97
N GLY A 384 7.79 2.05 7.68
CA GLY A 384 7.30 2.84 6.55
C GLY A 384 8.30 3.82 5.90
N SER A 385 9.47 4.12 6.49
CA SER A 385 10.43 5.11 5.94
C SER A 385 11.48 4.55 4.95
N LYS A 386 11.27 3.36 4.37
CA LYS A 386 12.23 2.74 3.44
C LYS A 386 12.05 3.30 2.03
N LEU A 387 12.91 4.26 1.67
CA LEU A 387 13.10 4.74 0.30
C LEU A 387 13.49 3.57 -0.62
N ASN A 388 12.83 3.43 -1.77
CA ASN A 388 13.09 2.36 -2.72
C ASN A 388 13.81 2.95 -3.93
N VAL A 389 15.08 3.28 -3.74
CA VAL A 389 15.94 4.10 -4.63
C VAL A 389 15.82 3.76 -6.13
N VAL A 390 15.60 2.48 -6.47
CA VAL A 390 15.46 2.02 -7.86
C VAL A 390 14.10 2.42 -8.46
N TRP A 391 13.02 2.28 -7.69
CA TRP A 391 11.66 2.59 -8.16
C TRP A 391 11.38 4.09 -8.11
N ASP A 392 11.87 4.79 -7.08
CA ASP A 392 11.73 6.24 -6.96
C ASP A 392 12.51 7.01 -8.05
N SER A 393 13.50 6.35 -8.69
CA SER A 393 14.21 6.90 -9.87
C SER A 393 13.47 6.64 -11.19
N ILE A 394 12.54 5.67 -11.22
CA ILE A 394 11.76 5.28 -12.39
C ILE A 394 10.36 5.92 -12.38
N GLU A 395 9.82 6.26 -11.20
CA GLU A 395 8.51 6.89 -11.01
C GLU A 395 8.36 8.27 -11.69
N GLN A 396 9.45 8.95 -12.06
CA GLN A 396 9.38 10.21 -12.84
C GLN A 396 8.85 10.03 -14.28
N GLN A 397 8.72 8.80 -14.79
CA GLN A 397 8.27 8.57 -16.18
C GLN A 397 6.87 7.96 -16.34
N THR A 398 6.17 7.59 -15.28
CA THR A 398 4.86 6.93 -15.41
C THR A 398 3.93 7.31 -14.27
N CYS A 399 2.99 8.21 -14.57
CA CYS A 399 1.89 8.55 -13.69
C CYS A 399 0.86 7.41 -13.69
N LYS A 400 0.30 7.13 -12.50
CA LYS A 400 -0.75 6.14 -12.13
C LYS A 400 -0.25 4.78 -11.64
N THR A 401 -0.07 4.64 -10.32
CA THR A 401 -0.65 3.55 -9.50
C THR A 401 -0.44 3.88 -8.01
N LEU A 402 -1.49 3.70 -7.21
CA LEU A 402 -1.52 4.02 -5.77
C LEU A 402 -0.51 3.16 -4.99
N ASN A 403 0.36 3.80 -4.19
CA ASN A 403 1.33 3.12 -3.32
C ASN A 403 0.62 2.41 -2.14
N VAL A 404 0.11 1.20 -2.38
CA VAL A 404 -0.19 0.23 -1.31
C VAL A 404 1.12 -0.50 -1.00
N PRO A 405 1.64 -0.50 0.25
CA PRO A 405 2.84 -1.28 0.57
C PRO A 405 2.60 -2.72 0.15
N LYS A 406 3.43 -3.23 -0.78
CA LYS A 406 3.22 -4.56 -1.35
C LYS A 406 3.42 -5.61 -0.28
N VAL A 407 2.30 -6.10 0.26
CA VAL A 407 2.26 -7.07 1.34
C VAL A 407 2.65 -8.44 0.78
N VAL A 408 3.56 -9.14 1.46
CA VAL A 408 3.95 -10.50 1.06
C VAL A 408 2.77 -11.44 1.32
N PRO A 409 2.35 -12.27 0.34
CA PRO A 409 1.27 -13.22 0.57
C PRO A 409 1.67 -14.27 1.61
N LEU A 410 0.69 -14.72 2.39
CA LEU A 410 0.87 -15.91 3.21
C LEU A 410 0.83 -17.12 2.28
N THR A 411 1.88 -17.93 2.30
CA THR A 411 1.93 -19.16 1.48
C THR A 411 1.57 -20.34 2.35
N CYS A 412 0.45 -20.98 2.02
CA CYS A 412 -0.05 -22.15 2.73
C CYS A 412 0.52 -23.40 2.05
N HIS A 413 1.53 -24.00 2.68
CA HIS A 413 2.15 -25.24 2.22
C HIS A 413 1.38 -26.48 2.70
N GLY A 414 1.59 -27.63 2.04
CA GLY A 414 1.08 -28.93 2.48
C GLY A 414 0.66 -29.84 1.33
N HIS A 415 0.11 -29.27 0.26
CA HIS A 415 -0.23 -30.04 -0.93
C HIS A 415 1.01 -30.39 -1.75
N SER A 416 0.99 -31.58 -2.35
CA SER A 416 2.09 -32.09 -3.18
C SER A 416 1.79 -32.05 -4.68
N ARG A 417 0.58 -31.63 -5.06
CA ARG A 417 0.05 -31.60 -6.42
C ARG A 417 -0.84 -30.37 -6.62
N PRO A 418 -1.27 -30.07 -7.86
CA PRO A 418 -2.16 -28.94 -8.14
C PRO A 418 -3.35 -28.82 -7.21
N VAL A 419 -3.69 -27.58 -6.86
CA VAL A 419 -4.86 -27.20 -6.05
C VAL A 419 -5.96 -26.67 -7.00
N PRO A 420 -6.87 -27.53 -7.49
CA PRO A 420 -7.88 -27.12 -8.46
C PRO A 420 -8.99 -26.25 -7.86
N HIS A 421 -9.21 -26.28 -6.54
CA HIS A 421 -10.30 -25.55 -5.91
C HIS A 421 -10.01 -25.19 -4.46
N ILE A 422 -10.40 -23.99 -4.06
CA ILE A 422 -10.43 -23.51 -2.68
C ILE A 422 -11.79 -22.89 -2.38
N SER A 423 -12.24 -22.96 -1.14
CA SER A 423 -13.49 -22.35 -0.69
C SER A 423 -13.36 -21.87 0.74
N PHE A 424 -13.74 -20.63 1.01
CA PHE A 424 -13.95 -20.16 2.38
C PHE A 424 -15.31 -20.62 2.90
N SER A 425 -15.43 -20.78 4.22
CA SER A 425 -16.72 -20.89 4.91
C SER A 425 -17.37 -19.51 5.08
N SER A 426 -18.61 -19.48 5.53
CA SER A 426 -19.16 -18.28 6.18
C SER A 426 -18.45 -18.02 7.52
N ILE A 427 -18.68 -16.84 8.10
CA ILE A 427 -18.21 -16.53 9.46
C ILE A 427 -18.99 -17.39 10.44
N VAL A 428 -18.28 -18.15 11.29
CA VAL A 428 -18.88 -19.14 12.20
C VAL A 428 -19.08 -18.56 13.60
N GLU A 429 -18.00 -18.04 14.20
CA GLU A 429 -17.96 -17.35 15.50
C GLU A 429 -17.14 -16.06 15.36
N GLU A 430 -17.21 -15.12 16.30
CA GLU A 430 -16.60 -13.76 16.26
C GLU A 430 -15.33 -13.62 15.37
N ASP A 431 -15.52 -13.18 14.10
CA ASP A 431 -14.49 -13.00 13.06
C ASP A 431 -13.68 -14.26 12.65
N GLN A 432 -14.09 -15.45 13.05
CA GLN A 432 -13.49 -16.72 12.63
C GLN A 432 -14.19 -17.33 11.42
N TYR A 433 -13.38 -17.76 10.46
CA TYR A 433 -13.82 -18.51 9.29
C TYR A 433 -12.71 -19.46 8.84
N TYR A 434 -13.07 -20.45 8.06
CA TYR A 434 -12.18 -21.53 7.64
C TYR A 434 -11.99 -21.53 6.12
N LEU A 435 -10.90 -22.15 5.69
CA LEU A 435 -10.59 -22.39 4.28
C LEU A 435 -10.46 -23.89 4.06
N ILE A 436 -11.19 -24.43 3.09
CA ILE A 436 -10.99 -25.80 2.60
C ILE A 436 -10.35 -25.78 1.23
N SER A 437 -9.43 -26.70 0.98
CA SER A 437 -8.75 -26.86 -0.30
C SER A 437 -8.88 -28.28 -0.83
N ALA A 438 -9.21 -28.39 -2.12
CA ALA A 438 -9.12 -29.63 -2.89
C ALA A 438 -7.75 -29.74 -3.56
N CYS A 439 -7.23 -30.96 -3.68
CA CYS A 439 -5.94 -31.19 -4.33
C CYS A 439 -5.94 -32.47 -5.16
N LYS A 440 -5.19 -32.44 -6.27
CA LYS A 440 -4.93 -33.62 -7.09
C LYS A 440 -4.06 -34.67 -6.38
N ASP A 441 -3.55 -34.39 -5.18
CA ASP A 441 -2.83 -35.36 -4.35
C ASP A 441 -3.71 -36.36 -3.62
N ASN A 442 -5.05 -36.20 -3.68
CA ASN A 442 -6.11 -36.96 -3.00
C ASN A 442 -6.45 -36.53 -1.56
N ASN A 443 -5.77 -35.53 -1.01
CA ASN A 443 -5.88 -35.12 0.38
C ASN A 443 -6.44 -33.69 0.50
N PRO A 444 -7.76 -33.50 0.57
CA PRO A 444 -8.32 -32.19 0.87
C PRO A 444 -7.96 -31.78 2.30
N MET A 445 -7.67 -30.48 2.48
CA MET A 445 -7.19 -29.95 3.76
C MET A 445 -8.12 -28.85 4.27
N LEU A 446 -8.32 -28.84 5.59
CA LEU A 446 -8.98 -27.76 6.33
C LEU A 446 -7.92 -26.86 6.95
N ARG A 447 -8.13 -25.55 6.86
CA ARG A 447 -7.22 -24.52 7.32
C ARG A 447 -7.96 -23.40 8.05
N ASP A 448 -7.24 -22.72 8.92
CA ASP A 448 -7.69 -21.44 9.46
C ASP A 448 -7.77 -20.41 8.33
N GLY A 449 -8.89 -19.71 8.21
CA GLY A 449 -9.15 -18.81 7.09
C GLY A 449 -8.35 -17.51 7.12
N VAL A 450 -7.95 -17.06 8.32
CA VAL A 450 -7.24 -15.78 8.51
C VAL A 450 -5.73 -15.96 8.36
N THR A 451 -5.18 -17.03 8.93
CA THR A 451 -3.74 -17.30 8.98
C THR A 451 -3.27 -18.25 7.88
N GLY A 452 -4.16 -19.13 7.38
CA GLY A 452 -3.81 -20.20 6.46
C GLY A 452 -3.18 -21.43 7.12
N ASP A 453 -3.12 -21.44 8.45
CA ASP A 453 -2.57 -22.55 9.24
C ASP A 453 -3.37 -23.83 9.02
N TRP A 454 -2.66 -24.96 8.98
CA TRP A 454 -3.28 -26.27 8.78
C TRP A 454 -4.01 -26.72 10.04
N ILE A 455 -5.28 -27.12 9.90
CA ILE A 455 -6.11 -27.67 10.97
C ILE A 455 -6.20 -29.20 10.84
N GLY A 456 -6.46 -29.70 9.63
CA GLY A 456 -6.68 -31.12 9.43
C GLY A 456 -6.69 -31.53 7.95
N THR A 457 -6.60 -32.83 7.72
CA THR A 457 -6.63 -33.43 6.38
C THR A 457 -7.68 -34.52 6.35
N PHE A 458 -8.58 -34.48 5.38
CA PHE A 458 -9.61 -35.50 5.20
C PHE A 458 -9.06 -36.69 4.42
N LEU A 459 -8.77 -37.78 5.11
CA LEU A 459 -8.15 -38.97 4.50
C LEU A 459 -9.22 -39.97 4.07
N GLY A 460 -9.19 -40.40 2.80
CA GLY A 460 -10.05 -41.49 2.33
C GLY A 460 -10.33 -41.52 0.83
N HIS A 461 -10.04 -40.44 0.10
CA HIS A 461 -10.14 -40.47 -1.36
C HIS A 461 -8.98 -41.27 -1.99
N LYS A 462 -9.27 -41.98 -3.07
CA LYS A 462 -8.29 -42.79 -3.83
C LYS A 462 -7.80 -42.10 -5.11
N GLY A 463 -8.34 -40.94 -5.43
CA GLY A 463 -8.02 -40.18 -6.63
C GLY A 463 -8.01 -38.68 -6.38
N ALA A 464 -7.63 -37.91 -7.40
CA ALA A 464 -7.59 -36.45 -7.34
C ALA A 464 -8.92 -35.86 -6.86
N VAL A 465 -8.86 -34.97 -5.88
CA VAL A 465 -10.03 -34.19 -5.44
C VAL A 465 -10.11 -32.93 -6.27
N TRP A 466 -11.27 -32.71 -6.90
CA TRP A 466 -11.51 -31.63 -7.85
C TRP A 466 -12.19 -30.41 -7.25
N GLN A 467 -13.08 -30.62 -6.28
CA GLN A 467 -13.80 -29.55 -5.59
C GLN A 467 -14.02 -29.92 -4.12
N ALA A 468 -13.91 -28.94 -3.23
CA ALA A 468 -14.18 -29.10 -1.81
C ALA A 468 -14.91 -27.85 -1.29
N ARG A 469 -15.99 -28.05 -0.51
CA ARG A 469 -16.82 -26.96 0.04
C ARG A 469 -17.18 -27.26 1.50
N LEU A 470 -17.30 -26.22 2.29
CA LEU A 470 -17.82 -26.27 3.67
C LEU A 470 -19.32 -25.94 3.67
N SER A 471 -20.06 -26.48 4.64
CA SER A 471 -21.38 -25.97 4.99
C SER A 471 -21.27 -24.54 5.56
N ALA A 472 -22.39 -23.80 5.60
CA ALA A 472 -22.38 -22.41 6.07
C ALA A 472 -21.93 -22.30 7.55
N ASP A 473 -22.25 -23.29 8.37
CA ASP A 473 -21.80 -23.43 9.76
C ASP A 473 -20.43 -24.09 9.92
N ALA A 474 -19.77 -24.45 8.81
CA ALA A 474 -18.51 -25.17 8.75
C ALA A 474 -18.45 -26.50 9.55
N ASN A 475 -19.59 -27.07 9.95
CA ASN A 475 -19.67 -28.33 10.69
C ASN A 475 -19.38 -29.55 9.82
N ILE A 476 -19.67 -29.46 8.53
CA ILE A 476 -19.42 -30.54 7.57
C ILE A 476 -18.72 -30.02 6.32
N ALA A 477 -17.93 -30.88 5.70
CA ALA A 477 -17.27 -30.64 4.42
C ALA A 477 -17.78 -31.62 3.37
N ALA A 478 -17.84 -31.20 2.12
CA ALA A 478 -18.10 -32.07 0.97
C ALA A 478 -16.95 -32.01 -0.02
N THR A 479 -16.56 -33.16 -0.58
CA THR A 479 -15.46 -33.27 -1.54
C THR A 479 -15.88 -34.13 -2.74
N ALA A 480 -15.47 -33.72 -3.94
CA ALA A 480 -15.71 -34.42 -5.21
C ALA A 480 -14.40 -34.95 -5.80
N ALA A 481 -14.33 -36.23 -6.15
CA ALA A 481 -13.06 -36.84 -6.55
C ALA A 481 -13.10 -37.75 -7.79
N ALA A 482 -11.90 -38.03 -8.29
CA ALA A 482 -11.64 -38.93 -9.42
C ALA A 482 -11.79 -40.42 -9.10
N ASP A 483 -12.02 -40.79 -7.85
CA ASP A 483 -12.34 -42.15 -7.42
C ASP A 483 -13.83 -42.52 -7.57
N PHE A 484 -14.56 -41.68 -8.31
CA PHE A 484 -15.99 -41.81 -8.60
C PHE A 484 -16.86 -41.72 -7.34
N SER A 485 -16.37 -41.01 -6.31
CA SER A 485 -17.16 -40.71 -5.13
C SER A 485 -17.18 -39.21 -4.83
N ALA A 486 -18.31 -38.77 -4.27
CA ALA A 486 -18.33 -37.59 -3.41
C ALA A 486 -18.36 -38.04 -1.96
N LYS A 487 -17.64 -37.37 -1.08
CA LYS A 487 -17.62 -37.68 0.35
C LYS A 487 -18.10 -36.49 1.16
N VAL A 488 -18.81 -36.77 2.25
CA VAL A 488 -19.18 -35.79 3.27
C VAL A 488 -18.42 -36.15 4.55
N TRP A 489 -17.86 -35.14 5.19
CA TRP A 489 -16.98 -35.28 6.34
C TRP A 489 -17.48 -34.42 7.49
N ASP A 490 -17.27 -34.89 8.71
CA ASP A 490 -17.36 -34.06 9.90
C ASP A 490 -16.05 -33.27 10.04
N THR A 491 -16.14 -31.95 10.19
CA THR A 491 -14.96 -31.07 10.20
C THR A 491 -14.22 -31.06 11.54
N HIS A 492 -14.87 -31.45 12.62
CA HIS A 492 -14.30 -31.47 13.97
C HIS A 492 -13.48 -32.75 14.21
N THR A 493 -14.03 -33.87 13.78
CA THR A 493 -13.45 -35.22 13.97
C THR A 493 -12.63 -35.67 12.77
N GLY A 494 -12.92 -35.15 11.57
CA GLY A 494 -12.35 -35.61 10.31
C GLY A 494 -12.97 -36.91 9.78
N GLU A 495 -13.99 -37.46 10.43
CA GLU A 495 -14.62 -38.71 10.03
C GLU A 495 -15.44 -38.56 8.75
N CYS A 496 -15.44 -39.60 7.91
CA CYS A 496 -16.24 -39.65 6.69
C CYS A 496 -17.67 -40.09 7.05
N LEU A 497 -18.60 -39.13 7.06
CA LEU A 497 -20.03 -39.34 7.36
C LEU A 497 -20.75 -40.08 6.22
N HIS A 498 -20.48 -39.68 4.97
CA HIS A 498 -21.12 -40.28 3.80
C HIS A 498 -20.12 -40.50 2.67
N THR A 499 -20.27 -41.61 1.96
CA THR A 499 -19.63 -41.87 0.67
C THR A 499 -20.70 -42.07 -0.39
N LEU A 500 -20.80 -41.11 -1.31
CA LEU A 500 -21.81 -41.03 -2.35
C LEU A 500 -21.21 -41.55 -3.66
N GLN A 501 -21.68 -42.71 -4.10
CA GLN A 501 -21.10 -43.39 -5.24
C GLN A 501 -21.62 -42.84 -6.58
N HIS A 502 -20.71 -42.69 -7.53
CA HIS A 502 -20.95 -42.32 -8.91
C HIS A 502 -20.35 -43.38 -9.85
N ASN A 503 -20.76 -43.35 -11.13
CA ASN A 503 -20.28 -44.21 -12.20
C ASN A 503 -19.08 -43.60 -12.95
N HIS A 504 -18.74 -42.34 -12.66
CA HIS A 504 -17.57 -41.66 -13.22
C HIS A 504 -17.08 -40.57 -12.27
N ILE A 505 -15.95 -39.93 -12.62
CA ILE A 505 -15.33 -38.81 -11.90
C ILE A 505 -16.37 -37.75 -11.51
N VAL A 506 -16.46 -37.49 -10.21
CA VAL A 506 -17.21 -36.37 -9.65
C VAL A 506 -16.30 -35.14 -9.70
N ARG A 507 -16.81 -34.05 -10.26
CA ARG A 507 -16.05 -32.81 -10.44
C ARG A 507 -16.55 -31.68 -9.57
N ALA A 508 -17.83 -31.70 -9.21
CA ALA A 508 -18.48 -30.62 -8.51
C ALA A 508 -19.37 -31.11 -7.37
N VAL A 509 -19.35 -30.37 -6.27
CA VAL A 509 -20.15 -30.56 -5.05
C VAL A 509 -20.61 -29.20 -4.54
N ALA A 510 -21.84 -29.11 -4.05
CA ALA A 510 -22.35 -27.88 -3.44
C ALA A 510 -23.38 -28.17 -2.36
N PHE A 511 -23.25 -27.48 -1.23
CA PHE A 511 -24.30 -27.40 -0.22
C PHE A 511 -25.25 -26.23 -0.52
N PRO A 512 -26.53 -26.32 -0.11
CA PRO A 512 -27.38 -25.15 0.05
C PRO A 512 -26.80 -24.20 1.11
N ILE A 513 -27.05 -22.90 0.96
CA ILE A 513 -26.58 -21.84 1.86
C ILE A 513 -27.45 -21.83 3.13
N GLN A 514 -27.32 -22.87 3.95
CA GLN A 514 -28.04 -23.04 5.22
C GLN A 514 -27.13 -23.71 6.25
N THR A 515 -27.43 -23.50 7.53
CA THR A 515 -26.82 -24.25 8.62
C THR A 515 -27.32 -25.69 8.61
N ASN A 516 -26.45 -26.65 8.94
CA ASN A 516 -26.72 -28.08 8.92
C ASN A 516 -27.49 -28.58 7.66
N PRO A 517 -26.87 -28.49 6.46
CA PRO A 517 -27.57 -28.77 5.22
C PRO A 517 -27.91 -30.26 5.10
N GLN A 518 -29.19 -30.53 4.82
CA GLN A 518 -29.72 -31.89 4.71
C GLN A 518 -29.60 -32.49 3.30
N VAL A 519 -29.10 -31.74 2.33
CA VAL A 519 -28.92 -32.20 0.95
C VAL A 519 -27.58 -31.77 0.40
N LEU A 520 -27.07 -32.53 -0.58
CA LEU A 520 -25.87 -32.20 -1.33
C LEU A 520 -26.11 -32.36 -2.83
N ALA A 521 -25.75 -31.34 -3.61
CA ALA A 521 -25.73 -31.43 -5.07
C ALA A 521 -24.36 -31.92 -5.54
N THR A 522 -24.37 -32.82 -6.52
CA THR A 522 -23.16 -33.39 -7.11
C THR A 522 -23.27 -33.40 -8.64
N GLY A 523 -22.12 -33.32 -9.30
CA GLY A 523 -22.04 -33.39 -10.75
C GLY A 523 -20.62 -33.67 -11.23
N GLY A 524 -20.50 -34.12 -12.47
CA GLY A 524 -19.19 -34.39 -13.04
C GLY A 524 -19.23 -34.92 -14.45
N MET A 525 -18.33 -35.85 -14.74
CA MET A 525 -18.13 -36.40 -16.08
C MET A 525 -19.27 -37.30 -16.56
N GLU A 526 -20.13 -37.75 -15.64
CA GLU A 526 -21.40 -38.38 -15.99
C GLU A 526 -22.37 -37.45 -16.71
N LYS A 527 -22.15 -36.13 -16.66
CA LYS A 527 -23.07 -35.11 -17.19
C LYS A 527 -24.46 -35.15 -16.52
N LYS A 528 -24.50 -35.63 -15.28
CA LYS A 528 -25.70 -35.77 -14.46
C LYS A 528 -25.60 -34.88 -13.25
N LEU A 529 -26.62 -34.07 -13.02
CA LEU A 529 -26.80 -33.32 -11.78
C LEU A 529 -27.65 -34.15 -10.82
N ARG A 530 -27.11 -34.52 -9.66
CA ARG A 530 -27.83 -35.30 -8.64
C ARG A 530 -27.95 -34.53 -7.33
N ILE A 531 -29.09 -34.63 -6.68
CA ILE A 531 -29.30 -34.19 -5.30
C ILE A 531 -29.38 -35.42 -4.41
N PHE A 532 -28.54 -35.48 -3.39
CA PHE A 532 -28.50 -36.52 -2.37
C PHE A 532 -29.13 -36.01 -1.07
N ASP A 533 -29.93 -36.85 -0.41
CA ASP A 533 -30.50 -36.59 0.91
C ASP A 533 -29.57 -37.13 2.01
N LEU A 534 -29.00 -36.25 2.81
CA LEU A 534 -28.03 -36.55 3.87
C LEU A 534 -28.70 -36.96 5.20
N THR A 535 -30.02 -36.78 5.36
CA THR A 535 -30.72 -37.11 6.63
C THR A 535 -30.71 -38.59 6.95
N ARG A 536 -30.48 -39.46 5.95
CA ARG A 536 -30.61 -40.91 6.05
C ARG A 536 -29.25 -41.60 6.07
N SER A 537 -28.48 -41.39 7.14
CA SER A 537 -27.33 -42.25 7.50
C SER A 537 -27.76 -43.27 8.57
N GLY A 538 -28.19 -44.45 8.12
CA GLY A 538 -28.21 -45.72 8.87
C GLY A 538 -28.49 -45.70 10.38
N ASP A 539 -29.76 -45.55 10.78
CA ASP A 539 -30.22 -46.13 12.05
C ASP A 539 -30.24 -47.67 11.91
N SER A 540 -29.23 -48.33 12.46
CA SER A 540 -29.23 -49.76 12.74
C SER A 540 -28.38 -50.06 13.97
N ALA A 541 -28.76 -49.44 15.09
CA ALA A 541 -28.35 -49.87 16.42
C ALA A 541 -29.59 -50.02 17.32
N SER A 542 -30.52 -50.88 16.92
CA SER A 542 -31.48 -51.48 17.85
C SER A 542 -31.11 -52.95 18.07
N HIS A 543 -30.76 -53.24 19.32
CA HIS A 543 -30.77 -54.57 19.90
C HIS A 543 -32.08 -55.29 19.55
N ASP A 544 -32.00 -56.40 18.81
CA ASP A 544 -32.70 -57.61 19.23
C ASP A 544 -32.11 -58.87 18.56
N GLY A 545 -31.92 -59.90 19.37
CA GLY A 545 -31.29 -61.15 18.96
C GLY A 545 -32.28 -62.16 18.41
N SER A 546 -32.02 -62.66 17.20
CA SER A 546 -32.26 -64.06 16.80
C SER A 546 -31.83 -64.29 15.34
N SER A 547 -30.89 -65.21 15.12
CA SER A 547 -30.65 -65.87 13.81
C SER A 547 -31.77 -66.92 13.54
N PRO A 548 -31.90 -67.56 12.35
CA PRO A 548 -31.02 -67.54 11.16
C PRO A 548 -31.75 -67.51 9.77
N THR A 549 -31.02 -67.24 8.68
CA THR A 549 -30.78 -68.15 7.54
C THR A 549 -30.08 -67.43 6.38
N ILE A 550 -29.09 -68.13 5.81
CA ILE A 550 -28.19 -67.70 4.73
C ILE A 550 -28.91 -67.87 3.39
N ASN A 551 -28.94 -66.80 2.57
CA ASN A 551 -29.01 -66.92 1.12
C ASN A 551 -27.99 -65.94 0.51
N ASN A 552 -26.98 -66.51 -0.13
CA ASN A 552 -26.00 -65.82 -0.95
C ASN A 552 -26.66 -65.36 -2.25
N ASN A 553 -26.74 -64.05 -2.48
CA ASN A 553 -26.56 -63.35 -3.76
C ASN A 553 -26.95 -61.88 -3.58
N ASP A 554 -25.97 -61.05 -3.26
CA ASP A 554 -25.71 -59.74 -3.90
C ASP A 554 -24.72 -58.95 -3.04
N SER A 555 -23.66 -58.49 -3.69
CA SER A 555 -22.52 -57.78 -3.12
C SER A 555 -22.88 -56.39 -2.59
N ASN A 556 -22.55 -56.13 -1.33
CA ASN A 556 -22.34 -54.82 -0.69
C ASN A 556 -23.43 -53.74 -0.91
N SER A 557 -24.54 -53.86 -0.20
CA SER A 557 -25.45 -52.72 0.06
C SER A 557 -24.98 -51.94 1.30
N THR A 558 -24.04 -51.01 1.12
CA THR A 558 -23.86 -49.91 2.08
C THR A 558 -25.11 -49.03 2.04
N GLY A 559 -25.70 -48.70 3.20
CA GLY A 559 -26.97 -47.96 3.33
C GLY A 559 -27.08 -46.83 2.31
N ALA A 560 -27.95 -47.02 1.31
CA ALA A 560 -27.96 -46.20 0.11
C ALA A 560 -28.57 -44.83 0.42
N VAL A 561 -27.71 -43.81 0.49
CA VAL A 561 -28.12 -42.40 0.50
C VAL A 561 -29.01 -42.16 -0.74
N THR A 562 -30.28 -41.80 -0.52
CA THR A 562 -31.24 -41.63 -1.61
C THR A 562 -30.88 -40.39 -2.43
N SER A 563 -30.86 -40.53 -3.76
CA SER A 563 -30.63 -39.41 -4.67
C SER A 563 -31.64 -39.37 -5.81
N TYR A 564 -31.82 -38.19 -6.39
CA TYR A 564 -32.57 -38.01 -7.61
C TYR A 564 -31.81 -37.12 -8.60
N GLU A 565 -32.02 -37.37 -9.89
CA GLU A 565 -31.40 -36.62 -10.99
C GLU A 565 -32.28 -35.42 -11.38
N ILE A 566 -31.63 -34.30 -11.69
CA ILE A 566 -32.25 -33.08 -12.20
C ILE A 566 -31.85 -32.91 -13.66
N GLY A 567 -32.84 -32.65 -14.52
CA GLY A 567 -32.61 -32.42 -15.95
C GLY A 567 -31.89 -33.57 -16.66
N PRO A 568 -32.40 -34.82 -16.60
CA PRO A 568 -31.74 -35.96 -17.23
C PRO A 568 -31.52 -35.72 -18.73
N GLY A 569 -30.28 -35.88 -19.18
CA GLY A 569 -29.88 -35.71 -20.58
C GLY A 569 -29.71 -34.26 -21.07
N VAL A 570 -29.86 -33.26 -20.21
CA VAL A 570 -29.78 -31.83 -20.61
C VAL A 570 -28.34 -31.32 -20.70
N HIS A 571 -27.44 -31.75 -19.80
CA HIS A 571 -26.03 -31.37 -19.86
C HIS A 571 -25.31 -32.11 -21.00
N GLY A 572 -24.75 -31.37 -21.95
CA GLY A 572 -23.99 -31.93 -23.08
C GLY A 572 -22.54 -32.28 -22.75
N GLY A 573 -22.01 -31.73 -21.65
CA GLY A 573 -20.62 -31.88 -21.21
C GLY A 573 -20.47 -32.07 -19.71
N THR A 574 -19.23 -32.27 -19.27
CA THR A 574 -18.88 -32.41 -17.85
C THR A 574 -19.37 -31.21 -17.04
N ILE A 575 -20.06 -31.45 -15.93
CA ILE A 575 -20.42 -30.38 -14.98
C ILE A 575 -19.14 -30.00 -14.20
N LYS A 576 -18.69 -28.75 -14.34
CA LYS A 576 -17.43 -28.23 -13.76
C LYS A 576 -17.63 -27.60 -12.40
N SER A 577 -18.73 -26.90 -12.21
CA SER A 577 -19.09 -26.27 -10.95
C SER A 577 -20.60 -26.33 -10.75
N ILE A 578 -20.99 -26.45 -9.49
CA ILE A 578 -22.35 -26.31 -9.01
C ILE A 578 -22.29 -25.23 -7.93
N VAL A 579 -23.25 -24.33 -7.93
CA VAL A 579 -23.37 -23.26 -6.94
C VAL A 579 -24.84 -23.17 -6.55
N TRP A 580 -25.13 -23.19 -5.26
CA TRP A 580 -26.50 -22.97 -4.79
C TRP A 580 -26.81 -21.48 -4.81
N ASN A 581 -28.03 -21.14 -5.22
CA ASN A 581 -28.51 -19.77 -5.12
C ASN A 581 -28.94 -19.49 -3.68
N ILE A 582 -29.18 -18.21 -3.37
CA ILE A 582 -29.80 -17.76 -2.11
C ILE A 582 -31.24 -18.29 -2.02
N ASP A 583 -31.98 -18.34 -3.14
CA ASP A 583 -33.19 -19.16 -3.19
C ASP A 583 -32.78 -20.64 -3.16
N TYR A 584 -33.13 -21.31 -2.07
CA TYR A 584 -32.89 -22.74 -1.87
C TYR A 584 -33.37 -23.61 -3.04
N ASN A 585 -34.43 -23.20 -3.75
CA ASN A 585 -34.95 -23.98 -4.86
C ASN A 585 -34.17 -23.78 -6.15
N ILE A 586 -33.25 -22.82 -6.21
CA ILE A 586 -32.47 -22.52 -7.40
C ILE A 586 -31.02 -22.95 -7.20
N LEU A 587 -30.48 -23.66 -8.19
CA LEU A 587 -29.04 -23.94 -8.28
C LEU A 587 -28.50 -23.59 -9.66
N THR A 588 -27.24 -23.22 -9.72
CA THR A 588 -26.54 -22.91 -10.95
C THR A 588 -25.50 -23.98 -11.25
N THR A 589 -25.47 -24.45 -12.49
CA THR A 589 -24.41 -25.34 -12.99
C THR A 589 -23.66 -24.69 -14.12
N ALA A 590 -22.35 -24.87 -14.16
CA ALA A 590 -21.51 -24.47 -15.28
C ALA A 590 -20.82 -25.72 -15.85
N ALA A 591 -20.94 -25.95 -17.16
CA ALA A 591 -20.51 -27.19 -17.81
C ALA A 591 -19.61 -26.97 -19.05
N GLU A 592 -18.86 -28.01 -19.43
CA GLU A 592 -17.93 -27.99 -20.58
C GLU A 592 -18.62 -27.82 -21.95
N ASP A 593 -19.94 -27.95 -22.01
CA ASP A 593 -20.74 -27.59 -23.18
C ASP A 593 -20.91 -26.06 -23.36
N ARG A 594 -20.14 -25.28 -22.60
CA ARG A 594 -20.10 -23.80 -22.63
C ARG A 594 -21.43 -23.17 -22.25
N LYS A 595 -22.20 -23.84 -21.41
CA LYS A 595 -23.47 -23.32 -20.89
C LYS A 595 -23.45 -23.20 -19.37
N ILE A 596 -23.97 -22.08 -18.90
CA ILE A 596 -24.40 -21.86 -17.52
C ILE A 596 -25.91 -22.09 -17.49
N ARG A 597 -26.39 -22.84 -16.49
CA ARG A 597 -27.81 -23.17 -16.35
C ARG A 597 -28.26 -22.91 -14.93
N TRP A 598 -29.39 -22.23 -14.78
CA TRP A 598 -30.09 -22.07 -13.52
C TRP A 598 -31.25 -23.05 -13.49
N TRP A 599 -31.32 -23.88 -12.47
CA TRP A 599 -32.26 -24.97 -12.33
C TRP A 599 -33.21 -24.68 -11.20
N ASP A 600 -34.48 -25.03 -11.37
CA ASP A 600 -35.44 -25.06 -10.26
C ASP A 600 -35.61 -26.50 -9.79
N LEU A 601 -35.29 -26.75 -8.51
CA LEU A 601 -35.41 -28.06 -7.85
C LEU A 601 -36.83 -28.63 -7.92
N ARG A 602 -37.85 -27.76 -7.92
CA ARG A 602 -39.26 -28.14 -7.93
C ARG A 602 -39.68 -28.64 -9.30
N SER A 603 -39.29 -27.91 -10.35
CA SER A 603 -39.63 -28.28 -11.74
C SER A 603 -38.67 -29.30 -12.34
N ARG A 604 -37.45 -29.41 -11.80
CA ARG A 604 -36.32 -30.21 -12.30
C ARG A 604 -35.88 -29.86 -13.72
N HIS A 605 -36.20 -28.65 -14.16
CA HIS A 605 -35.87 -28.10 -15.46
C HIS A 605 -35.02 -26.82 -15.32
N PRO A 606 -34.21 -26.47 -16.34
CA PRO A 606 -33.50 -25.22 -16.33
C PRO A 606 -34.51 -24.06 -16.50
N VAL A 607 -34.50 -23.12 -15.57
CA VAL A 607 -35.23 -21.85 -15.67
C VAL A 607 -34.60 -20.96 -16.74
N VAL A 608 -33.26 -20.94 -16.78
CA VAL A 608 -32.48 -20.15 -17.76
C VAL A 608 -31.25 -20.94 -18.19
N GLU A 609 -30.93 -20.85 -19.47
CA GLU A 609 -29.62 -21.25 -20.02
C GLU A 609 -28.92 -20.04 -20.62
N TYR A 610 -27.62 -19.91 -20.37
CA TYR A 610 -26.77 -18.85 -20.91
C TYR A 610 -25.51 -19.47 -21.53
N SER A 611 -25.19 -19.11 -22.77
CA SER A 611 -24.00 -19.62 -23.47
C SER A 611 -22.83 -18.65 -23.29
N VAL A 612 -21.64 -19.19 -23.01
CA VAL A 612 -20.41 -18.41 -22.83
C VAL A 612 -19.39 -18.69 -23.93
N GLU A 613 -18.47 -17.74 -24.10
CA GLU A 613 -17.37 -17.83 -25.05
C GLU A 613 -16.18 -18.56 -24.39
N GLY A 614 -15.78 -19.70 -24.97
CA GLY A 614 -14.64 -20.47 -24.47
C GLY A 614 -14.98 -21.49 -23.38
N THR A 615 -13.93 -22.10 -22.82
CA THR A 615 -14.04 -23.16 -21.81
C THR A 615 -14.23 -22.57 -20.42
N ILE A 616 -15.19 -23.09 -19.66
CA ILE A 616 -15.44 -22.64 -18.30
C ILE A 616 -14.29 -23.10 -17.39
N GLY A 617 -13.64 -22.12 -16.75
CA GLY A 617 -12.60 -22.31 -15.76
C GLY A 617 -13.17 -22.39 -14.34
N SER A 618 -13.91 -21.36 -13.93
CA SER A 618 -14.53 -21.27 -12.59
C SER A 618 -15.94 -20.69 -12.66
N CYS A 619 -16.76 -21.00 -11.66
CA CYS A 619 -18.09 -20.42 -11.44
C CYS A 619 -18.38 -20.47 -9.94
N GLU A 620 -18.46 -19.31 -9.31
CA GLU A 620 -18.62 -19.15 -7.86
C GLU A 620 -19.61 -18.02 -7.54
N LEU A 621 -20.40 -18.17 -6.48
CA LEU A 621 -21.25 -17.11 -5.96
C LEU A 621 -20.51 -16.40 -4.83
N ASN A 622 -20.29 -15.11 -5.01
CA ASN A 622 -19.58 -14.27 -4.03
C ASN A 622 -20.62 -13.56 -3.16
N VAL A 623 -20.73 -13.99 -1.90
CA VAL A 623 -21.55 -13.35 -0.87
C VAL A 623 -20.62 -12.95 0.28
N LEU A 624 -20.59 -11.67 0.62
CA LEU A 624 -19.81 -11.17 1.75
C LEU A 624 -20.70 -11.12 3.00
N ALA A 625 -20.18 -11.61 4.12
CA ALA A 625 -20.86 -11.66 5.40
C ALA A 625 -21.15 -10.28 6.00
N THR A 626 -20.42 -9.24 5.56
CA THR A 626 -20.66 -7.83 5.95
C THR A 626 -22.03 -7.32 5.49
N ARG A 627 -22.65 -7.96 4.48
CA ARG A 627 -23.98 -7.62 3.97
C ARG A 627 -24.85 -8.86 3.80
N PRO A 628 -25.38 -9.44 4.89
CA PRO A 628 -26.12 -10.70 4.86
C PRO A 628 -27.41 -10.67 4.04
N ASN A 629 -27.89 -9.48 3.63
CA ASN A 629 -29.08 -9.29 2.83
C ASN A 629 -28.80 -9.00 1.33
N GLU A 630 -27.53 -8.94 0.91
CA GLU A 630 -27.21 -8.77 -0.51
C GLU A 630 -27.30 -10.08 -1.27
N SER A 631 -27.79 -10.01 -2.50
CA SER A 631 -27.97 -11.18 -3.35
C SER A 631 -26.65 -11.82 -3.83
N GLY A 632 -25.52 -11.15 -3.61
CA GLY A 632 -24.21 -11.57 -4.11
C GLY A 632 -24.08 -11.47 -5.62
N ILE A 633 -22.87 -11.77 -6.10
CA ILE A 633 -22.54 -11.77 -7.54
C ILE A 633 -22.02 -13.15 -7.92
N LEU A 634 -22.69 -13.78 -8.89
CA LEU A 634 -22.20 -15.02 -9.50
C LEU A 634 -21.14 -14.67 -10.54
N SER A 635 -19.89 -15.04 -10.28
CA SER A 635 -18.75 -14.77 -11.17
C SER A 635 -18.33 -16.03 -11.91
N VAL A 636 -18.20 -15.92 -13.23
CA VAL A 636 -17.82 -17.03 -14.11
C VAL A 636 -16.64 -16.63 -14.99
N ALA A 637 -15.58 -17.42 -14.94
CA ALA A 637 -14.46 -17.30 -15.87
C ALA A 637 -14.65 -18.32 -17.01
N ALA A 638 -14.67 -17.84 -18.25
CA ALA A 638 -14.78 -18.69 -19.44
C ALA A 638 -13.87 -18.18 -20.56
N GLY A 639 -12.90 -19.00 -20.97
CA GLY A 639 -11.91 -18.65 -21.99
C GLY A 639 -11.15 -17.36 -21.63
N LYS A 640 -11.40 -16.29 -22.38
CA LYS A 640 -10.80 -14.96 -22.16
C LYS A 640 -11.76 -13.96 -21.55
N SER A 641 -12.93 -14.41 -21.10
CA SER A 641 -14.01 -13.55 -20.65
C SER A 641 -14.39 -13.86 -19.21
N VAL A 642 -14.74 -12.82 -18.49
CA VAL A 642 -15.40 -12.90 -17.18
C VAL A 642 -16.84 -12.45 -17.34
N TYR A 643 -17.77 -13.24 -16.80
CA TYR A 643 -19.20 -12.94 -16.76
C TYR A 643 -19.64 -12.80 -15.30
N LEU A 644 -20.30 -11.69 -14.99
CA LEU A 644 -20.86 -11.40 -13.66
C LEU A 644 -22.38 -11.36 -13.77
N PHE A 645 -23.05 -12.23 -13.03
CA PHE A 645 -24.51 -12.30 -12.97
C PHE A 645 -25.03 -11.89 -11.59
N ASP A 646 -26.26 -11.40 -11.56
CA ASP A 646 -27.00 -11.16 -10.33
C ASP A 646 -27.19 -12.48 -9.58
N GLY A 647 -26.85 -12.51 -8.29
CA GLY A 647 -26.94 -13.72 -7.49
C GLY A 647 -28.39 -14.12 -7.16
N ALA A 648 -29.36 -13.19 -7.17
CA ALA A 648 -30.77 -13.49 -6.87
C ALA A 648 -31.63 -13.67 -8.12
N MET A 649 -31.30 -12.99 -9.24
CA MET A 649 -32.10 -13.07 -10.46
C MET A 649 -31.45 -14.02 -11.49
N PRO A 650 -32.00 -15.23 -11.71
CA PRO A 650 -31.43 -16.20 -12.64
C PRO A 650 -31.17 -15.63 -14.03
N GLY A 651 -29.93 -15.77 -14.51
CA GLY A 651 -29.54 -15.37 -15.87
C GLY A 651 -29.41 -13.87 -16.12
N ARG A 652 -29.66 -13.00 -15.14
CA ARG A 652 -29.46 -11.56 -15.28
C ARG A 652 -27.97 -11.23 -15.30
N LEU A 653 -27.42 -11.00 -16.48
CA LEU A 653 -26.05 -10.55 -16.67
C LEU A 653 -25.91 -9.09 -16.19
N LEU A 654 -24.97 -8.86 -15.27
CA LEU A 654 -24.59 -7.53 -14.79
C LEU A 654 -23.44 -6.95 -15.62
N LYS A 655 -22.42 -7.76 -15.88
CA LYS A 655 -21.20 -7.33 -16.59
C LYS A 655 -20.55 -8.48 -17.35
N LYS A 656 -19.98 -8.19 -18.52
CA LYS A 656 -19.02 -9.05 -19.23
C LYS A 656 -17.74 -8.25 -19.45
N VAL A 657 -16.59 -8.84 -19.13
CA VAL A 657 -15.27 -8.23 -19.34
C VAL A 657 -14.41 -9.19 -20.16
N ASP A 658 -13.81 -8.69 -21.23
CA ASP A 658 -12.96 -9.45 -22.14
C ASP A 658 -11.47 -9.11 -21.93
N PHE A 659 -10.63 -10.14 -21.81
CA PHE A 659 -9.21 -10.03 -21.54
C PHE A 659 -8.36 -10.47 -22.73
N ARG A 660 -7.10 -10.02 -22.74
CA ARG A 660 -6.13 -10.43 -23.78
C ARG A 660 -5.55 -11.83 -23.52
N TYR A 661 -5.67 -12.32 -22.29
CA TYR A 661 -5.17 -13.60 -21.80
C TYR A 661 -6.34 -14.50 -21.37
N GLU A 662 -6.06 -15.79 -21.19
CA GLU A 662 -7.05 -16.74 -20.69
C GLU A 662 -7.19 -16.64 -19.17
N VAL A 663 -8.44 -16.60 -18.72
CA VAL A 663 -8.80 -16.47 -17.30
C VAL A 663 -9.26 -17.83 -16.79
N ALA A 664 -8.47 -18.44 -15.90
CA ALA A 664 -8.81 -19.71 -15.28
C ALA A 664 -9.85 -19.54 -14.16
N SER A 665 -9.74 -18.45 -13.40
CA SER A 665 -10.61 -18.21 -12.25
C SER A 665 -10.92 -16.74 -12.01
N VAL A 666 -12.04 -16.47 -11.36
CA VAL A 666 -12.45 -15.11 -11.00
C VAL A 666 -13.21 -15.10 -9.67
N ALA A 667 -12.98 -14.07 -8.86
CA ALA A 667 -13.79 -13.77 -7.67
C ALA A 667 -14.05 -12.26 -7.57
N VAL A 668 -15.17 -11.89 -6.97
CA VAL A 668 -15.63 -10.51 -6.87
C VAL A 668 -15.81 -10.11 -5.41
N ASN A 669 -15.32 -8.92 -5.06
CA ASN A 669 -15.64 -8.24 -3.82
C ASN A 669 -16.40 -6.95 -4.16
N ASN A 670 -17.73 -7.04 -4.03
CA ASN A 670 -18.64 -5.93 -4.37
C ASN A 670 -18.49 -4.74 -3.41
N GLU A 671 -18.11 -4.98 -2.15
CA GLU A 671 -17.98 -3.93 -1.13
C GLU A 671 -16.81 -2.99 -1.44
N THR A 672 -15.67 -3.55 -1.82
CA THR A 672 -14.48 -2.77 -2.21
C THR A 672 -14.51 -2.31 -3.66
N GLY A 673 -15.49 -2.78 -4.45
CA GLY A 673 -15.56 -2.52 -5.88
C GLY A 673 -14.39 -3.13 -6.65
N ARG A 674 -13.92 -4.33 -6.25
CA ARG A 674 -12.77 -5.02 -6.87
C ARG A 674 -13.14 -6.41 -7.32
N PHE A 675 -12.48 -6.90 -8.37
CA PHE A 675 -12.49 -8.33 -8.70
C PHE A 675 -11.09 -8.82 -9.04
N VAL A 676 -10.86 -10.11 -8.86
CA VAL A 676 -9.55 -10.74 -9.06
C VAL A 676 -9.68 -11.84 -10.08
N THR A 677 -8.75 -11.88 -11.03
CA THR A 677 -8.63 -12.95 -12.01
C THR A 677 -7.38 -13.78 -11.76
N GLY A 678 -7.48 -15.09 -11.97
CA GLY A 678 -6.35 -16.02 -12.02
C GLY A 678 -5.97 -16.34 -13.46
N GLY A 679 -4.69 -16.17 -13.80
CA GLY A 679 -4.16 -16.54 -15.11
C GLY A 679 -4.22 -18.04 -15.41
N ALA A 680 -4.38 -18.38 -16.68
CA ALA A 680 -4.33 -19.75 -17.19
C ALA A 680 -3.09 -20.00 -18.07
N GLY A 681 -2.76 -21.28 -18.31
CA GLY A 681 -1.64 -21.67 -19.17
C GLY A 681 -0.29 -21.21 -18.63
N GLU A 682 0.45 -20.43 -19.42
CA GLU A 682 1.75 -19.87 -19.02
C GLU A 682 1.63 -18.63 -18.12
N ASP A 683 0.43 -18.08 -17.96
CA ASP A 683 0.17 -16.93 -17.11
C ASP A 683 -0.06 -17.36 -15.66
N THR A 684 0.88 -17.02 -14.79
CA THR A 684 0.94 -17.46 -13.40
C THR A 684 0.55 -16.35 -12.41
N TRP A 685 -0.03 -15.26 -12.91
CA TRP A 685 -0.29 -14.08 -12.09
C TRP A 685 -1.76 -14.00 -11.71
N ALA A 686 -2.01 -13.54 -10.48
CA ALA A 686 -3.31 -13.04 -10.09
C ALA A 686 -3.36 -11.53 -10.34
N ARG A 687 -4.46 -11.03 -10.92
CA ARG A 687 -4.62 -9.61 -11.24
C ARG A 687 -5.88 -9.07 -10.61
N VAL A 688 -5.76 -7.91 -9.97
CA VAL A 688 -6.85 -7.20 -9.29
C VAL A 688 -7.30 -6.08 -10.22
N TYR A 689 -8.60 -5.99 -10.46
CA TYR A 689 -9.23 -4.99 -11.32
C TYR A 689 -10.27 -4.20 -10.54
N ASP A 690 -10.49 -2.97 -10.98
CA ASP A 690 -11.64 -2.16 -10.54
C ASP A 690 -12.92 -2.70 -11.19
N LEU A 691 -13.93 -2.98 -10.37
CA LEU A 691 -15.20 -3.57 -10.80
C LEU A 691 -16.03 -2.64 -11.68
N HIS A 692 -15.83 -1.32 -11.59
CA HIS A 692 -16.59 -0.35 -12.36
C HIS A 692 -15.85 0.04 -13.64
N THR A 693 -14.55 0.34 -13.56
CA THR A 693 -13.77 0.91 -14.68
C THR A 693 -13.04 -0.13 -15.53
N ASP A 694 -12.91 -1.38 -15.06
CA ASP A 694 -12.09 -2.43 -15.68
C ASP A 694 -10.59 -2.10 -15.74
N GLU A 695 -10.14 -1.08 -15.02
CA GLU A 695 -8.72 -0.75 -14.91
C GLU A 695 -8.00 -1.78 -14.03
N GLU A 696 -6.82 -2.22 -14.48
CA GLU A 696 -5.94 -3.09 -13.71
C GLU A 696 -5.34 -2.29 -12.55
N LEU A 697 -5.64 -2.71 -11.32
CA LEU A 697 -5.19 -2.06 -10.09
C LEU A 697 -3.87 -2.66 -9.59
N GLU A 698 -3.79 -3.99 -9.54
CA GLU A 698 -2.64 -4.68 -8.95
C GLU A 698 -2.32 -5.98 -9.68
N VAL A 699 -1.03 -6.36 -9.68
CA VAL A 699 -0.55 -7.64 -10.18
C VAL A 699 0.20 -8.38 -9.08
N GLN A 700 -0.37 -9.51 -8.69
CA GLN A 700 0.15 -10.42 -7.69
C GLN A 700 0.97 -11.54 -8.34
N LYS A 701 2.28 -11.44 -8.14
CA LYS A 701 3.28 -12.38 -8.66
C LYS A 701 3.72 -13.31 -7.53
N GLY A 702 3.88 -14.59 -7.82
CA GLY A 702 4.46 -15.54 -6.87
C GLY A 702 4.07 -17.00 -7.09
N HIS A 703 3.00 -17.27 -7.86
CA HIS A 703 2.71 -18.62 -8.30
C HIS A 703 3.62 -19.04 -9.45
N HIS A 704 3.81 -20.35 -9.60
CA HIS A 704 4.64 -20.98 -10.62
C HIS A 704 3.81 -21.87 -11.58
N GLY A 705 2.49 -21.63 -11.63
CA GLY A 705 1.58 -22.30 -12.54
C GLY A 705 0.21 -21.60 -12.60
N PRO A 706 -0.70 -22.05 -13.48
CA PRO A 706 -2.07 -21.55 -13.58
C PRO A 706 -2.77 -21.41 -12.23
N ILE A 707 -3.63 -20.41 -12.09
CA ILE A 707 -4.42 -20.18 -10.87
C ILE A 707 -5.85 -20.68 -11.13
N TRP A 708 -6.12 -21.92 -10.73
CA TRP A 708 -7.39 -22.59 -11.00
C TRP A 708 -8.56 -22.08 -10.17
N SER A 709 -8.27 -21.47 -9.03
CA SER A 709 -9.30 -21.01 -8.12
C SER A 709 -8.85 -19.74 -7.40
N VAL A 710 -9.77 -18.78 -7.34
CA VAL A 710 -9.65 -17.53 -6.59
C VAL A 710 -10.94 -17.42 -5.77
N SER A 711 -10.84 -17.03 -4.51
CA SER A 711 -12.00 -16.84 -3.64
C SER A 711 -11.72 -15.75 -2.62
N TYR A 712 -12.68 -14.86 -2.37
CA TYR A 712 -12.58 -13.87 -1.29
C TYR A 712 -12.96 -14.50 0.06
N SER A 713 -12.33 -14.04 1.15
CA SER A 713 -12.80 -14.35 2.50
C SER A 713 -14.22 -13.80 2.70
N PRO A 714 -15.02 -14.37 3.62
CA PRO A 714 -16.39 -13.92 3.85
C PRO A 714 -16.45 -12.47 4.36
N ASP A 715 -15.41 -11.98 5.03
CA ASP A 715 -15.31 -10.57 5.45
C ASP A 715 -14.77 -9.62 4.37
N GLY A 716 -14.35 -10.16 3.21
CA GLY A 716 -13.80 -9.41 2.10
C GLY A 716 -12.39 -8.83 2.33
N LYS A 717 -11.75 -9.11 3.48
CA LYS A 717 -10.46 -8.50 3.87
C LYS A 717 -9.24 -9.20 3.31
N LEU A 718 -9.38 -10.44 2.81
CA LEU A 718 -8.37 -11.15 2.02
C LEU A 718 -9.00 -11.92 0.85
N TYR A 719 -8.16 -12.44 -0.03
CA TYR A 719 -8.55 -13.49 -0.97
C TYR A 719 -7.48 -14.57 -1.05
N GLY A 720 -7.92 -15.81 -1.31
CA GLY A 720 -7.07 -16.95 -1.56
C GLY A 720 -6.91 -17.22 -3.06
N THR A 721 -5.77 -17.78 -3.44
CA THR A 721 -5.51 -18.32 -4.78
C THR A 721 -4.93 -19.72 -4.69
N GLY A 722 -5.54 -20.69 -5.39
CA GLY A 722 -5.07 -22.06 -5.53
C GLY A 722 -4.49 -22.32 -6.91
N SER A 723 -3.28 -22.90 -6.99
CA SER A 723 -2.51 -22.99 -8.23
C SER A 723 -2.12 -24.42 -8.63
N GLU A 724 -1.82 -24.59 -9.92
CA GLU A 724 -1.15 -25.77 -10.48
C GLU A 724 0.20 -26.06 -9.80
N ASP A 725 0.86 -25.06 -9.21
CA ASP A 725 2.12 -25.24 -8.48
C ASP A 725 1.99 -25.99 -7.14
N GLY A 726 0.76 -26.32 -6.74
CA GLY A 726 0.47 -27.03 -5.49
C GLY A 726 0.49 -26.15 -4.25
N THR A 727 0.56 -24.83 -4.39
CA THR A 727 0.49 -23.89 -3.28
C THR A 727 -0.84 -23.14 -3.26
N ILE A 728 -1.22 -22.73 -2.05
CA ILE A 728 -2.28 -21.73 -1.85
C ILE A 728 -1.61 -20.47 -1.34
N LYS A 729 -2.02 -19.32 -1.86
CA LYS A 729 -1.57 -18.01 -1.36
C LYS A 729 -2.75 -17.20 -0.88
N LEU A 730 -2.62 -16.61 0.30
CA LEU A 730 -3.56 -15.62 0.81
C LEU A 730 -2.98 -14.23 0.59
N TRP A 731 -3.82 -13.33 0.09
CA TRP A 731 -3.46 -11.97 -0.27
C TRP A 731 -4.34 -11.01 0.52
N LYS A 732 -3.71 -10.04 1.18
CA LYS A 732 -4.42 -8.97 1.86
C LYS A 732 -5.22 -8.14 0.84
N ALA A 733 -6.50 -7.91 1.11
CA ALA A 733 -7.42 -7.15 0.27
C ALA A 733 -7.93 -5.85 0.92
N CYS A 734 -7.69 -5.66 2.22
CA CYS A 734 -8.02 -4.44 2.96
C CYS A 734 -6.81 -3.52 3.18
N ARG A 735 -7.07 -2.26 3.54
CA ARG A 735 -6.01 -1.28 3.88
C ARG A 735 -5.54 -1.45 5.32
N GLU A 736 -6.47 -1.63 6.26
CA GLU A 736 -6.21 -1.79 7.69
C GLU A 736 -5.34 -3.02 8.03
N PRO A 737 -4.57 -3.01 9.13
CA PRO A 737 -3.88 -4.19 9.65
C PRO A 737 -4.83 -5.39 9.81
N TYR A 738 -4.48 -6.55 9.26
CA TYR A 738 -5.38 -7.70 9.23
C TYR A 738 -4.63 -9.03 9.33
N GLY A 739 -5.17 -9.99 10.06
CA GLY A 739 -4.56 -11.32 10.27
C GLY A 739 -3.09 -11.24 10.70
N LEU A 740 -2.22 -11.99 10.01
CA LEU A 740 -0.77 -11.99 10.22
C LEU A 740 -0.04 -10.77 9.60
N TRP A 741 -0.75 -9.90 8.89
CA TRP A 741 -0.22 -8.67 8.29
C TRP A 741 -0.40 -7.45 9.18
N ARG A 742 -0.42 -7.66 10.50
CA ARG A 742 -0.50 -6.61 11.52
C ARG A 742 0.86 -6.00 11.87
#